data_AF-A0A961RYS9-F1
#
_entry.id   AF-A0A961RYS9-F1
#
_cell.length_a   1.000
_cell.length_b   1.000
_cell.length_c   1.000
_cell.angle_alpha   90.00
_cell.angle_beta   90.00
_cell.angle_gamma   90.00
#
_symmetry.space_group_name_H-M   'P 1'
#
loop_
_entity.id
_entity.type
_entity.pdbx_description
1 polymer ?
#
loop_
_entity_poly.entity_id
_entity_poly.type
_entity_poly.pdbx_seq_one_letter_code
_entity_poly.pdbx_strand_id
1 'polypeptide(L)'
;SKSSKITSSLEITSADTGIIGNGARIIMSMAAGHFDNGTYAGRYGTNAVAIRASGPAGIFARDLRIAPDIWVDDRYLKAFHFDGCHGVQLSGTEAWNFSRAKGVVSLDDCDGMVIRDCHFHDCWTNSTAGTATESQITAIEADDNATTGSRFGIVANCRFENLTTGNAARAANGYQTDGVNLQGIGTVKPSLGWIITDCQFSNLGEGVDIFGDENIVSNNRFDRCFGAGVKLIHGASRNRVTGNVITNCGYVGVLLGGSTVTAIDADGNQIIGNTIRNVMISGDWVNADGGKSYDAALYGGAAAWESTTTAGIRMDTPTGATSILTNTSMSGNDIDLGSTGKHGIFAESTAGGSSTQVADSNRIVNFSVSEILDSAFRIGFRDRARLHDDTSNTSWNGSFERGDAGWLRQTGWAIEKNPAEARSGNWVAVNTSTAGVSVDIRGQNFSGVVPGDTVYAEAWIRSSAGAVFDLCRTFIWWYGKDYGFLSTSSPGSNFAAEQLSYAATTVVATAPANAAYYVAAVQVRKTAGTIWVDDIWSTTQASASKRLLPGSVTTSQLGGDITAAGKALLDDADTSAQRATLGLGSASLQDSSAFAAANHGHGASDITSGIIGTARLGSGTANGSTYLRGDGTWATPSGGGSIVNVSAALSGDVELASPNTFFDGPSVTLAAGTWLVSAQATYQRTTTSSAQVTARISDGTNHFASQNAYHFSTSGMTLGFAMTAIATLTASTDIKLQLAMSVGGGGSFIKAAVPNNASGANATQITAIRLA
;
A
#
# COMPACT_ATOMS: atom_id res chain seq x y z
N SER A 1 16.53 -23.75 -13.44
CA SER A 1 15.54 -24.76 -13.03
C SER A 1 15.43 -25.80 -14.12
N LYS A 2 15.24 -27.09 -13.77
CA LYS A 2 14.91 -28.10 -14.77
C LYS A 2 13.45 -27.91 -15.18
N SER A 3 13.17 -27.92 -16.48
CA SER A 3 11.82 -27.83 -17.02
C SER A 3 11.56 -29.05 -17.89
N SER A 4 10.41 -29.69 -17.69
CA SER A 4 9.97 -30.86 -18.44
C SER A 4 8.60 -30.57 -19.02
N LYS A 5 8.49 -30.66 -20.35
CA LYS A 5 7.22 -30.53 -21.05
C LYS A 5 6.57 -31.91 -21.14
N ILE A 6 5.34 -32.02 -20.66
CA ILE A 6 4.53 -33.24 -20.74
C ILE A 6 3.45 -33.08 -21.80
N THR A 7 3.13 -34.17 -22.50
CA THR A 7 2.10 -34.22 -23.55
C THR A 7 0.91 -35.08 -23.18
N SER A 8 0.98 -35.76 -22.02
CA SER A 8 -0.07 -36.58 -21.41
C SER A 8 0.18 -36.65 -19.90
N SER A 9 -0.82 -37.09 -19.13
CA SER A 9 -0.72 -37.24 -17.67
C SER A 9 0.45 -38.11 -17.22
N LEU A 10 1.04 -37.74 -16.09
CA LEU A 10 1.90 -38.61 -15.30
C LEU A 10 1.02 -39.39 -14.31
N GLU A 11 0.96 -40.71 -14.44
CA GLU A 11 0.13 -41.56 -13.58
C GLU A 11 0.94 -42.19 -12.45
N ILE A 12 0.47 -42.01 -11.21
CA ILE A 12 0.98 -42.72 -10.03
C ILE A 12 0.09 -43.95 -9.83
N THR A 13 0.65 -45.14 -10.07
CA THR A 13 -0.12 -46.40 -10.10
C THR A 13 0.20 -47.34 -8.94
N SER A 14 1.23 -47.04 -8.14
CA SER A 14 1.72 -47.91 -7.07
C SER A 14 1.59 -47.22 -5.71
N ALA A 15 1.29 -48.00 -4.67
CA ALA A 15 1.28 -47.51 -3.30
C ALA A 15 2.69 -47.05 -2.86
N ASP A 16 2.75 -46.08 -1.94
CA ASP A 16 3.99 -45.52 -1.37
C ASP A 16 4.96 -44.94 -2.41
N THR A 17 4.43 -44.51 -3.55
CA THR A 17 5.21 -43.90 -4.63
C THR A 17 4.73 -42.50 -4.97
N GLY A 18 5.58 -41.73 -5.64
CA GLY A 18 5.29 -40.34 -5.90
C GLY A 18 6.37 -39.64 -6.71
N ILE A 19 6.20 -38.33 -6.85
CA ILE A 19 7.06 -37.46 -7.65
C ILE A 19 7.73 -36.45 -6.73
N ILE A 20 9.05 -36.30 -6.88
CA ILE A 20 9.84 -35.24 -6.24
C ILE A 20 10.46 -34.38 -7.34
N GLY A 21 10.01 -33.13 -7.43
CA GLY A 21 10.44 -32.19 -8.45
C GLY A 21 11.77 -31.50 -8.15
N ASN A 22 12.11 -31.30 -6.87
CA ASN A 22 13.23 -30.46 -6.45
C ASN A 22 13.21 -29.06 -7.13
N GLY A 23 12.01 -28.45 -7.17
CA GLY A 23 11.74 -27.16 -7.83
C GLY A 23 11.63 -27.23 -9.36
N ALA A 24 11.51 -28.43 -9.94
CA ALA A 24 11.34 -28.59 -11.38
C ALA A 24 9.99 -28.07 -11.87
N ARG A 25 9.99 -27.50 -13.07
CA ARG A 25 8.78 -27.04 -13.74
C ARG A 25 8.22 -28.15 -14.64
N ILE A 26 7.02 -28.61 -14.36
CA ILE A 26 6.20 -29.44 -15.25
C ILE A 26 5.35 -28.50 -16.11
N ILE A 27 5.55 -28.58 -17.42
CA ILE A 27 4.86 -27.73 -18.38
C ILE A 27 3.86 -28.60 -19.16
N MET A 28 2.58 -28.33 -19.01
CA MET A 28 1.52 -29.01 -19.77
C MET A 28 1.48 -28.44 -21.18
N SER A 29 1.71 -29.27 -22.20
CA SER A 29 1.62 -28.84 -23.59
C SER A 29 0.17 -28.57 -24.02
N MET A 30 -0.14 -27.35 -24.46
CA MET A 30 -1.44 -26.99 -25.03
C MET A 30 -1.56 -27.26 -26.54
N ALA A 31 -0.75 -28.18 -27.07
CA ALA A 31 -0.86 -28.56 -28.48
C ALA A 31 -2.10 -29.46 -28.66
N ALA A 32 -2.67 -29.47 -29.87
CA ALA A 32 -3.84 -30.30 -30.17
C ALA A 32 -3.57 -31.77 -29.84
N GLY A 33 -4.49 -32.40 -29.10
CA GLY A 33 -4.41 -33.78 -28.63
C GLY A 33 -3.54 -34.00 -27.38
N HIS A 34 -2.99 -32.95 -26.76
CA HIS A 34 -2.25 -33.03 -25.50
C HIS A 34 -3.15 -32.60 -24.33
N PHE A 35 -2.94 -31.42 -23.74
CA PHE A 35 -3.77 -30.87 -22.66
C PHE A 35 -4.79 -29.84 -23.19
N ASP A 36 -5.61 -30.23 -24.15
CA ASP A 36 -6.53 -29.34 -24.86
C ASP A 36 -8.02 -29.59 -24.53
N ASN A 37 -8.32 -30.26 -23.41
CA ASN A 37 -9.70 -30.58 -23.05
C ASN A 37 -10.57 -29.31 -22.88
N GLY A 38 -11.54 -29.16 -23.78
CA GLY A 38 -12.54 -28.07 -23.78
C GLY A 38 -13.93 -28.52 -23.30
N THR A 39 -14.08 -29.72 -22.73
CA THR A 39 -15.38 -30.24 -22.27
C THR A 39 -15.38 -30.52 -20.78
N TYR A 40 -16.46 -30.13 -20.10
CA TYR A 40 -16.60 -30.33 -18.64
C TYR A 40 -16.61 -31.82 -18.26
N ALA A 41 -17.25 -32.68 -19.07
CA ALA A 41 -17.29 -34.12 -18.83
C ALA A 41 -15.89 -34.77 -18.90
N GLY A 42 -14.97 -34.21 -19.69
CA GLY A 42 -13.60 -34.73 -19.87
C GLY A 42 -12.58 -34.29 -18.81
N ARG A 43 -12.98 -33.50 -17.79
CA ARG A 43 -12.07 -32.80 -16.85
C ARG A 43 -11.17 -33.70 -16.00
N TYR A 44 -11.42 -35.01 -15.96
CA TYR A 44 -10.62 -36.01 -15.23
C TYR A 44 -9.74 -36.88 -16.15
N GLY A 45 -9.84 -36.66 -17.46
CA GLY A 45 -9.15 -37.45 -18.47
C GLY A 45 -7.65 -37.16 -18.55
N THR A 46 -6.95 -38.01 -19.31
CA THR A 46 -5.48 -37.92 -19.51
C THR A 46 -5.04 -36.68 -20.30
N ASN A 47 -6.00 -36.02 -20.97
CA ASN A 47 -5.83 -34.74 -21.67
C ASN A 47 -6.25 -33.53 -20.82
N ALA A 48 -6.55 -33.73 -19.54
CA ALA A 48 -7.01 -32.68 -18.64
C ALA A 48 -6.08 -32.51 -17.42
N VAL A 49 -5.43 -33.58 -16.94
CA VAL A 49 -4.73 -33.58 -15.65
C VAL A 49 -3.23 -33.80 -15.80
N ALA A 50 -2.38 -32.95 -15.21
CA ALA A 50 -0.93 -33.14 -15.28
C ALA A 50 -0.45 -34.39 -14.52
N ILE A 51 -0.84 -34.54 -13.25
CA ILE A 51 -0.48 -35.69 -12.41
C ILE A 51 -1.77 -36.31 -11.86
N ARG A 52 -1.95 -37.62 -12.05
CA ARG A 52 -3.16 -38.30 -11.59
C ARG A 52 -2.87 -39.62 -10.88
N ALA A 53 -3.75 -40.00 -9.98
CA ALA A 53 -3.76 -41.30 -9.33
C ALA A 53 -5.20 -41.74 -9.04
N SER A 54 -5.50 -43.03 -9.18
CA SER A 54 -6.80 -43.59 -8.82
C SER A 54 -6.60 -44.90 -8.04
N GLY A 55 -6.92 -44.89 -6.75
CA GLY A 55 -6.84 -46.02 -5.83
C GLY A 55 -5.57 -46.22 -4.96
N PRO A 56 -4.34 -45.80 -5.32
CA PRO A 56 -3.16 -46.13 -4.50
C PRO A 56 -3.12 -45.34 -3.18
N ALA A 57 -2.55 -45.96 -2.15
CA ALA A 57 -2.28 -45.32 -0.86
C ALA A 57 -0.84 -44.79 -0.77
N GLY A 58 -0.58 -43.84 0.14
CA GLY A 58 0.75 -43.33 0.45
C GLY A 58 1.39 -42.51 -0.67
N ILE A 59 0.59 -41.95 -1.58
CA ILE A 59 1.13 -41.21 -2.72
C ILE A 59 1.64 -39.83 -2.34
N PHE A 60 2.68 -39.35 -3.02
CA PHE A 60 3.22 -38.02 -2.77
C PHE A 60 3.60 -37.24 -4.03
N ALA A 61 3.46 -35.92 -3.97
CA ALA A 61 3.92 -34.98 -4.98
C ALA A 61 4.58 -33.79 -4.26
N ARG A 62 5.89 -33.59 -4.48
CA ARG A 62 6.68 -32.63 -3.70
C ARG A 62 7.57 -31.73 -4.56
N ASP A 63 7.66 -30.46 -4.18
CA ASP A 63 8.58 -29.48 -4.76
C ASP A 63 8.42 -29.33 -6.29
N LEU A 64 7.17 -29.21 -6.75
CA LEU A 64 6.80 -29.13 -8.17
C LEU A 64 6.29 -27.74 -8.54
N ARG A 65 6.50 -27.34 -9.79
CA ARG A 65 5.90 -26.13 -10.37
C ARG A 65 5.12 -26.50 -11.62
N ILE A 66 3.79 -26.35 -11.61
CA ILE A 66 2.94 -26.89 -12.69
C ILE A 66 2.12 -25.79 -13.34
N ALA A 67 2.22 -25.68 -14.67
CA ALA A 67 1.36 -24.78 -15.45
C ALA A 67 1.25 -25.24 -16.91
N PRO A 68 0.20 -24.84 -17.63
CA PRO A 68 0.17 -24.83 -19.09
C PRO A 68 1.35 -24.06 -19.71
N ASP A 69 1.79 -24.46 -20.90
CA ASP A 69 2.81 -23.72 -21.67
C ASP A 69 2.30 -22.36 -22.16
N ILE A 70 1.00 -22.27 -22.42
CA ILE A 70 0.28 -21.04 -22.71
C ILE A 70 -1.07 -21.07 -21.99
N TRP A 71 -1.47 -19.94 -21.40
CA TRP A 71 -2.81 -19.82 -20.84
C TRP A 71 -3.83 -19.73 -21.98
N VAL A 72 -4.88 -20.54 -21.91
CA VAL A 72 -6.01 -20.54 -22.85
C VAL A 72 -7.28 -20.63 -22.02
N ASP A 73 -8.22 -19.72 -22.28
CA ASP A 73 -9.53 -19.75 -21.63
C ASP A 73 -10.35 -20.97 -22.09
N ASP A 74 -11.42 -21.29 -21.35
CA ASP A 74 -12.32 -22.39 -21.67
C ASP A 74 -11.61 -23.75 -21.81
N ARG A 75 -10.70 -24.04 -20.86
CA ARG A 75 -9.97 -25.30 -20.79
C ARG A 75 -10.15 -25.92 -19.42
N TYR A 76 -10.73 -27.12 -19.34
CA TYR A 76 -10.95 -27.79 -18.06
C TYR A 76 -9.71 -28.61 -17.70
N LEU A 77 -8.69 -27.93 -17.19
CA LEU A 77 -7.39 -28.51 -16.84
C LEU A 77 -7.14 -28.50 -15.34
N LYS A 78 -6.33 -29.45 -14.88
CA LYS A 78 -5.96 -29.63 -13.47
C LYS A 78 -4.47 -29.92 -13.36
N ALA A 79 -3.85 -29.43 -12.29
CA ALA A 79 -2.49 -29.85 -11.93
C ALA A 79 -2.53 -31.27 -11.34
N PHE A 80 -3.51 -31.55 -10.48
CA PHE A 80 -3.65 -32.83 -9.79
C PHE A 80 -5.09 -33.30 -9.77
N HIS A 81 -5.27 -34.60 -9.94
CA HIS A 81 -6.53 -35.28 -9.66
C HIS A 81 -6.23 -36.61 -9.00
N PHE A 82 -6.74 -36.77 -7.78
CA PHE A 82 -6.63 -38.00 -7.01
C PHE A 82 -8.03 -38.51 -6.69
N ASP A 83 -8.23 -39.79 -6.98
CA ASP A 83 -9.51 -40.48 -6.87
C ASP A 83 -9.32 -41.75 -6.03
N GLY A 84 -10.09 -41.95 -4.97
CA GLY A 84 -9.98 -43.13 -4.11
C GLY A 84 -8.62 -43.32 -3.43
N CYS A 85 -7.82 -42.26 -3.31
CA CYS A 85 -6.44 -42.33 -2.79
C CYS A 85 -6.40 -42.09 -1.27
N HIS A 86 -5.48 -42.77 -0.58
CA HIS A 86 -5.39 -42.69 0.88
C HIS A 86 -3.99 -42.23 1.30
N GLY A 87 -3.85 -41.29 2.23
CA GLY A 87 -2.53 -40.80 2.66
C GLY A 87 -1.82 -39.94 1.61
N VAL A 88 -2.55 -39.11 0.88
CA VAL A 88 -1.99 -38.23 -0.18
C VAL A 88 -1.15 -37.13 0.46
N GLN A 89 0.09 -36.93 -0.01
CA GLN A 89 0.96 -35.84 0.46
C GLN A 89 1.34 -34.90 -0.69
N LEU A 90 0.84 -33.67 -0.64
CA LEU A 90 1.21 -32.60 -1.57
C LEU A 90 1.97 -31.51 -0.81
N SER A 91 3.24 -31.27 -1.13
CA SER A 91 4.01 -30.26 -0.38
C SER A 91 5.00 -29.46 -1.22
N GLY A 92 5.16 -28.17 -0.94
CA GLY A 92 6.15 -27.34 -1.62
C GLY A 92 5.81 -27.10 -3.10
N THR A 93 4.55 -27.28 -3.48
CA THR A 93 4.11 -27.25 -4.88
C THR A 93 3.45 -25.92 -5.24
N GLU A 94 3.76 -25.42 -6.44
CA GLU A 94 3.21 -24.21 -7.02
C GLU A 94 2.42 -24.55 -8.30
N ALA A 95 1.20 -24.03 -8.46
CA ALA A 95 0.40 -24.25 -9.66
C ALA A 95 -0.38 -22.99 -10.07
N TRP A 96 -0.34 -22.65 -11.36
CA TRP A 96 -0.89 -21.40 -11.88
C TRP A 96 -1.32 -21.47 -13.35
N ASN A 97 -2.02 -20.43 -13.83
CA ASN A 97 -2.51 -20.27 -15.20
C ASN A 97 -3.49 -21.36 -15.65
N PHE A 98 -4.38 -21.79 -14.76
CA PHE A 98 -5.49 -22.67 -15.12
C PHE A 98 -6.77 -21.84 -15.37
N SER A 99 -7.52 -22.17 -16.42
CA SER A 99 -8.90 -21.70 -16.61
C SER A 99 -9.87 -22.82 -16.25
N ARG A 100 -11.13 -22.49 -15.93
CA ARG A 100 -12.23 -23.46 -15.63
C ARG A 100 -11.83 -24.69 -14.81
N ALA A 101 -10.96 -24.46 -13.85
CA ALA A 101 -10.39 -25.50 -13.02
C ALA A 101 -11.26 -25.64 -11.77
N LYS A 102 -12.30 -26.46 -11.86
CA LYS A 102 -13.06 -26.90 -10.68
C LYS A 102 -12.20 -27.82 -9.80
N GLY A 103 -11.19 -27.25 -9.16
CA GLY A 103 -10.06 -27.93 -8.52
C GLY A 103 -8.85 -28.00 -9.42
N VAL A 104 -7.91 -27.07 -9.25
CA VAL A 104 -6.51 -27.19 -9.72
C VAL A 104 -5.88 -28.45 -9.10
N VAL A 105 -6.20 -28.70 -7.83
CA VAL A 105 -6.08 -29.97 -7.13
C VAL A 105 -7.50 -30.48 -6.90
N SER A 106 -7.81 -31.67 -7.39
CA SER A 106 -9.10 -32.33 -7.20
C SER A 106 -8.90 -33.63 -6.43
N LEU A 107 -9.73 -33.82 -5.42
CA LEU A 107 -9.68 -34.93 -4.48
C LEU A 107 -11.09 -35.53 -4.40
N ASP A 108 -11.27 -36.71 -4.97
CA ASP A 108 -12.54 -37.42 -4.91
C ASP A 108 -12.34 -38.71 -4.14
N ASP A 109 -13.22 -39.00 -3.17
CA ASP A 109 -13.17 -40.25 -2.39
C ASP A 109 -11.81 -40.52 -1.70
N CYS A 110 -11.10 -39.46 -1.28
CA CYS A 110 -9.76 -39.57 -0.71
C CYS A 110 -9.76 -39.43 0.83
N ASP A 111 -8.91 -40.21 1.52
CA ASP A 111 -8.78 -40.14 2.98
C ASP A 111 -7.36 -39.77 3.44
N GLY A 112 -7.25 -38.92 4.46
CA GLY A 112 -5.97 -38.63 5.14
C GLY A 112 -4.98 -37.84 4.28
N MET A 113 -5.45 -36.77 3.63
CA MET A 113 -4.62 -35.92 2.78
C MET A 113 -3.85 -34.89 3.60
N VAL A 114 -2.62 -34.60 3.20
CA VAL A 114 -1.82 -33.49 3.73
C VAL A 114 -1.32 -32.64 2.59
N ILE A 115 -1.91 -31.46 2.44
CA ILE A 115 -1.52 -30.42 1.50
C ILE A 115 -0.87 -29.30 2.30
N ARG A 116 0.42 -29.05 2.11
CA ARG A 116 1.12 -28.02 2.88
C ARG A 116 2.16 -27.25 2.11
N ASP A 117 2.45 -26.02 2.52
CA ASP A 117 3.51 -25.22 1.91
C ASP A 117 3.33 -25.05 0.38
N CYS A 118 2.08 -25.01 -0.09
CA CYS A 118 1.75 -24.91 -1.51
C CYS A 118 1.27 -23.51 -1.90
N HIS A 119 1.37 -23.17 -3.18
CA HIS A 119 0.93 -21.88 -3.72
C HIS A 119 0.11 -22.11 -4.99
N PHE A 120 -1.16 -21.70 -4.95
CA PHE A 120 -2.08 -21.78 -6.07
C PHE A 120 -2.44 -20.36 -6.46
N HIS A 121 -2.08 -19.94 -7.67
CA HIS A 121 -2.28 -18.55 -8.04
C HIS A 121 -2.58 -18.31 -9.50
N ASP A 122 -3.07 -17.11 -9.81
CA ASP A 122 -3.30 -16.62 -11.16
C ASP A 122 -4.05 -17.66 -12.01
N CYS A 123 -5.23 -18.07 -11.53
CA CYS A 123 -6.13 -18.93 -12.28
C CYS A 123 -7.40 -18.13 -12.56
N TRP A 124 -7.78 -18.02 -13.83
CA TRP A 124 -8.90 -17.17 -14.22
C TRP A 124 -9.64 -17.66 -15.47
N THR A 125 -10.89 -17.21 -15.61
CA THR A 125 -11.77 -17.45 -16.77
C THR A 125 -12.50 -16.17 -17.12
N ASN A 126 -12.55 -15.84 -18.40
CA ASN A 126 -13.40 -14.78 -18.96
C ASN A 126 -14.59 -15.36 -19.74
N SER A 127 -14.62 -16.68 -19.92
CA SER A 127 -15.66 -17.35 -20.69
C SER A 127 -17.02 -17.29 -20.00
N THR A 128 -18.01 -16.84 -20.76
CA THR A 128 -19.42 -16.73 -20.38
C THR A 128 -20.24 -17.99 -20.68
N ALA A 129 -19.61 -19.02 -21.28
CA ALA A 129 -20.29 -20.25 -21.66
C ALA A 129 -20.57 -21.17 -20.46
N GLY A 130 -21.49 -22.11 -20.60
CA GLY A 130 -21.74 -23.14 -19.58
C GLY A 130 -22.47 -22.63 -18.33
N THR A 131 -22.53 -23.48 -17.32
CA THR A 131 -23.18 -23.22 -16.02
C THR A 131 -22.20 -22.62 -14.99
N ALA A 132 -22.73 -22.16 -13.84
CA ALA A 132 -21.94 -21.73 -12.69
C ALA A 132 -20.86 -22.77 -12.30
N THR A 133 -21.25 -24.03 -12.20
CA THR A 133 -20.37 -25.16 -11.91
C THR A 133 -19.28 -25.38 -12.97
N GLU A 134 -19.63 -25.23 -14.25
CA GLU A 134 -18.65 -25.36 -15.35
C GLU A 134 -17.68 -24.17 -15.42
N SER A 135 -18.08 -23.01 -14.94
CA SER A 135 -17.23 -21.82 -14.92
C SER A 135 -16.29 -21.74 -13.71
N GLN A 136 -16.37 -22.69 -12.78
CA GLN A 136 -15.73 -22.59 -11.48
C GLN A 136 -14.20 -22.63 -11.55
N ILE A 137 -13.55 -21.85 -10.69
CA ILE A 137 -12.09 -21.88 -10.48
C ILE A 137 -11.80 -22.03 -8.99
N THR A 138 -11.44 -23.25 -8.61
CA THR A 138 -11.12 -23.63 -7.25
C THR A 138 -9.69 -24.12 -7.19
N ALA A 139 -8.89 -23.68 -6.22
CA ALA A 139 -7.54 -24.24 -6.08
C ALA A 139 -7.58 -25.68 -5.56
N ILE A 140 -8.25 -25.94 -4.43
CA ILE A 140 -8.44 -27.30 -3.89
C ILE A 140 -9.92 -27.61 -3.83
N GLU A 141 -10.32 -28.62 -4.59
CA GLU A 141 -11.70 -29.11 -4.66
C GLU A 141 -11.74 -30.52 -4.08
N ALA A 142 -12.56 -30.72 -3.06
CA ALA A 142 -12.87 -32.05 -2.53
C ALA A 142 -14.31 -32.43 -2.88
N ASP A 143 -14.48 -33.64 -3.42
CA ASP A 143 -15.76 -34.32 -3.65
C ASP A 143 -16.69 -33.67 -4.69
N ASP A 144 -16.16 -33.16 -5.80
CA ASP A 144 -16.97 -32.76 -6.97
C ASP A 144 -17.62 -33.99 -7.63
N ASN A 145 -16.97 -35.16 -7.56
CA ASN A 145 -17.44 -36.39 -8.21
C ASN A 145 -17.30 -37.63 -7.30
N ALA A 146 -17.52 -37.44 -6.00
CA ALA A 146 -17.37 -38.50 -5.00
C ALA A 146 -18.56 -39.47 -4.92
N THR A 147 -18.28 -40.71 -4.50
CA THR A 147 -19.30 -41.72 -4.15
C THR A 147 -19.39 -41.96 -2.63
N THR A 148 -18.25 -41.90 -1.94
CA THR A 148 -18.06 -42.16 -0.50
C THR A 148 -17.62 -40.89 0.24
N GLY A 149 -16.86 -40.08 -0.48
CA GLY A 149 -16.21 -38.79 -0.25
C GLY A 149 -15.14 -38.71 0.82
N SER A 150 -14.52 -37.55 0.89
CA SER A 150 -13.14 -37.36 1.31
C SER A 150 -13.01 -36.88 2.75
N ARG A 151 -12.18 -37.53 3.57
CA ARG A 151 -12.12 -37.27 5.01
C ARG A 151 -10.72 -36.97 5.53
N PHE A 152 -10.70 -36.28 6.66
CA PHE A 152 -9.49 -36.06 7.47
C PHE A 152 -8.33 -35.38 6.70
N GLY A 153 -8.68 -34.46 5.80
CA GLY A 153 -7.70 -33.68 5.05
C GLY A 153 -7.10 -32.53 5.86
N ILE A 154 -5.82 -32.24 5.67
CA ILE A 154 -5.12 -31.10 6.26
C ILE A 154 -4.62 -30.20 5.13
N VAL A 155 -5.00 -28.93 5.16
CA VAL A 155 -4.46 -27.86 4.31
C VAL A 155 -3.75 -26.86 5.22
N ALA A 156 -2.43 -26.79 5.17
CA ALA A 156 -1.63 -26.03 6.12
C ALA A 156 -0.56 -25.15 5.46
N ASN A 157 -0.41 -23.89 5.89
CA ASN A 157 0.63 -22.99 5.39
C ASN A 157 0.64 -22.84 3.84
N CYS A 158 -0.55 -22.81 3.23
CA CYS A 158 -0.71 -22.64 1.79
C CYS A 158 -1.09 -21.19 1.44
N ARG A 159 -0.81 -20.78 0.19
CA ARG A 159 -1.25 -19.50 -0.37
C ARG A 159 -2.17 -19.71 -1.56
N PHE A 160 -3.26 -18.95 -1.59
CA PHE A 160 -4.29 -18.96 -2.62
C PHE A 160 -4.49 -17.51 -3.08
N GLU A 161 -4.09 -17.18 -4.31
CA GLU A 161 -3.99 -15.79 -4.74
C GLU A 161 -4.52 -15.61 -6.18
N ASN A 162 -5.35 -14.59 -6.43
CA ASN A 162 -5.83 -14.27 -7.78
C ASN A 162 -6.55 -15.43 -8.49
N LEU A 163 -7.54 -16.02 -7.82
CA LEU A 163 -8.46 -16.99 -8.40
C LEU A 163 -9.72 -16.23 -8.80
N THR A 164 -9.86 -15.85 -10.08
CA THR A 164 -10.79 -14.76 -10.46
C THR A 164 -11.62 -15.06 -11.70
N THR A 165 -12.76 -14.38 -11.85
CA THR A 165 -13.57 -14.40 -13.08
C THR A 165 -13.62 -13.03 -13.75
N GLY A 166 -13.65 -12.96 -15.07
CA GLY A 166 -13.97 -11.74 -15.84
C GLY A 166 -15.31 -11.09 -15.43
N ASN A 167 -15.49 -9.78 -15.66
CA ASN A 167 -16.79 -9.13 -15.42
C ASN A 167 -17.93 -9.80 -16.20
N ALA A 168 -17.67 -10.16 -17.47
CA ALA A 168 -18.67 -10.84 -18.31
C ALA A 168 -18.97 -12.26 -17.79
N ALA A 169 -17.93 -13.03 -17.43
CA ALA A 169 -18.09 -14.37 -16.84
C ALA A 169 -18.87 -14.30 -15.52
N ARG A 170 -18.54 -13.35 -14.64
CA ARG A 170 -19.26 -13.09 -13.39
C ARG A 170 -20.72 -12.75 -13.64
N ALA A 171 -21.01 -11.90 -14.62
CA ALA A 171 -22.38 -11.52 -14.95
C ALA A 171 -23.20 -12.71 -15.48
N ALA A 172 -22.57 -13.63 -16.21
CA ALA A 172 -23.24 -14.82 -16.76
C ALA A 172 -23.47 -15.90 -15.69
N ASN A 173 -22.47 -16.17 -14.86
CA ASN A 173 -22.40 -17.40 -14.05
C ASN A 173 -22.14 -17.16 -12.55
N GLY A 174 -22.03 -15.92 -12.11
CA GLY A 174 -21.62 -15.55 -10.76
C GLY A 174 -20.10 -15.59 -10.58
N TYR A 175 -19.63 -15.11 -9.42
CA TYR A 175 -18.21 -15.13 -9.07
C TYR A 175 -17.84 -16.51 -8.50
N GLN A 176 -17.70 -17.51 -9.38
CA GLN A 176 -17.54 -18.92 -8.99
C GLN A 176 -16.06 -19.28 -8.78
N THR A 177 -15.44 -18.77 -7.73
CA THR A 177 -14.03 -19.12 -7.46
C THR A 177 -13.75 -19.30 -5.99
N ASP A 178 -13.01 -20.33 -5.64
CA ASP A 178 -12.75 -20.67 -4.24
C ASP A 178 -11.27 -20.95 -3.99
N GLY A 179 -10.78 -20.61 -2.80
CA GLY A 179 -9.48 -21.11 -2.35
C GLY A 179 -9.57 -22.62 -2.10
N VAL A 180 -10.43 -23.01 -1.16
CA VAL A 180 -10.75 -24.41 -0.86
C VAL A 180 -12.25 -24.61 -0.92
N ASN A 181 -12.71 -25.58 -1.69
CA ASN A 181 -14.10 -25.98 -1.73
C ASN A 181 -14.23 -27.44 -1.26
N LEU A 182 -14.91 -27.61 -0.14
CA LEU A 182 -15.23 -28.91 0.46
C LEU A 182 -16.68 -29.24 0.11
N GLN A 183 -16.89 -29.82 -1.07
CA GLN A 183 -18.23 -30.12 -1.57
C GLN A 183 -18.89 -31.28 -0.84
N GLY A 184 -20.19 -31.43 -1.10
CA GLY A 184 -21.00 -32.59 -0.78
C GLY A 184 -22.07 -32.78 -1.85
N ILE A 185 -22.53 -34.02 -2.03
CA ILE A 185 -23.53 -34.37 -3.04
C ILE A 185 -24.86 -34.69 -2.36
N GLY A 186 -25.84 -33.80 -2.51
CA GLY A 186 -27.21 -34.00 -2.02
C GLY A 186 -27.29 -34.14 -0.50
N THR A 187 -27.68 -35.32 0.01
CA THR A 187 -27.76 -35.62 1.45
C THR A 187 -26.47 -36.22 2.02
N VAL A 188 -25.50 -36.55 1.16
CA VAL A 188 -24.21 -37.08 1.58
C VAL A 188 -23.26 -35.89 1.73
N LYS A 189 -22.76 -35.69 2.95
CA LYS A 189 -21.80 -34.64 3.32
C LYS A 189 -20.45 -35.25 3.66
N PRO A 190 -19.71 -35.78 2.68
CA PRO A 190 -18.62 -36.66 2.99
C PRO A 190 -17.31 -35.94 3.31
N SER A 191 -17.20 -34.63 3.02
CA SER A 191 -16.11 -33.76 3.47
C SER A 191 -16.15 -33.56 4.99
N LEU A 192 -15.55 -34.51 5.70
CA LEU A 192 -15.62 -34.63 7.15
C LEU A 192 -14.22 -34.46 7.79
N GLY A 193 -14.13 -33.65 8.84
CA GLY A 193 -12.95 -33.61 9.70
C GLY A 193 -11.73 -32.96 9.06
N TRP A 194 -11.92 -32.05 8.11
CA TRP A 194 -10.83 -31.30 7.50
C TRP A 194 -10.29 -30.21 8.42
N ILE A 195 -8.98 -29.95 8.32
CA ILE A 195 -8.31 -28.85 9.02
C ILE A 195 -7.65 -27.94 7.99
N ILE A 196 -8.13 -26.71 7.90
CA ILE A 196 -7.56 -25.67 7.04
C ILE A 196 -6.96 -24.62 7.96
N THR A 197 -5.63 -24.51 7.98
CA THR A 197 -4.94 -23.69 8.97
C THR A 197 -3.70 -22.98 8.48
N ASP A 198 -3.40 -21.82 9.08
CA ASP A 198 -2.22 -21.01 8.77
C ASP A 198 -2.07 -20.65 7.28
N CYS A 199 -3.16 -20.66 6.51
CA CYS A 199 -3.17 -20.36 5.08
C CYS A 199 -3.49 -18.89 4.81
N GLN A 200 -3.12 -18.43 3.61
CA GLN A 200 -3.42 -17.09 3.11
C GLN A 200 -4.29 -17.17 1.86
N PHE A 201 -5.40 -16.45 1.87
CA PHE A 201 -6.38 -16.38 0.79
C PHE A 201 -6.50 -14.93 0.36
N SER A 202 -6.26 -14.64 -0.91
CA SER A 202 -6.36 -13.27 -1.41
C SER A 202 -6.91 -13.15 -2.82
N ASN A 203 -7.75 -12.15 -3.02
CA ASN A 203 -8.30 -11.78 -4.33
C ASN A 203 -8.95 -12.95 -5.07
N LEU A 204 -10.05 -13.43 -4.51
CA LEU A 204 -10.80 -14.59 -4.98
C LEU A 204 -12.27 -14.47 -4.56
N GLY A 205 -13.13 -15.39 -4.99
CA GLY A 205 -14.57 -15.42 -4.67
C GLY A 205 -14.81 -15.70 -3.20
N GLU A 206 -14.69 -16.96 -2.79
CA GLU A 206 -14.78 -17.40 -1.40
C GLU A 206 -13.47 -18.03 -0.92
N GLY A 207 -13.02 -17.65 0.27
CA GLY A 207 -11.77 -18.20 0.83
C GLY A 207 -11.87 -19.71 1.03
N VAL A 208 -12.83 -20.12 1.86
CA VAL A 208 -13.18 -21.52 2.05
C VAL A 208 -14.69 -21.68 1.93
N ASP A 209 -15.15 -22.53 1.03
CA ASP A 209 -16.56 -22.94 0.87
C ASP A 209 -16.74 -24.38 1.38
N ILE A 210 -17.66 -24.58 2.33
CA ILE A 210 -17.84 -25.84 3.06
C ILE A 210 -19.30 -26.26 3.02
N PHE A 211 -19.52 -27.47 2.53
CA PHE A 211 -20.81 -28.16 2.50
C PHE A 211 -20.85 -29.27 3.57
N GLY A 212 -19.66 -29.76 3.95
CA GLY A 212 -19.44 -30.85 4.89
C GLY A 212 -19.57 -30.49 6.37
N ASP A 213 -19.33 -31.50 7.22
CA ASP A 213 -19.50 -31.42 8.67
C ASP A 213 -18.15 -31.55 9.41
N GLU A 214 -18.09 -31.05 10.66
CA GLU A 214 -16.97 -31.28 11.59
C GLU A 214 -15.60 -30.80 11.11
N ASN A 215 -15.57 -29.81 10.21
CA ASN A 215 -14.34 -29.21 9.69
C ASN A 215 -13.86 -28.04 10.58
N ILE A 216 -12.57 -27.76 10.53
CA ILE A 216 -11.91 -26.69 11.28
C ILE A 216 -11.22 -25.74 10.29
N VAL A 217 -11.60 -24.47 10.33
CA VAL A 217 -10.92 -23.37 9.63
C VAL A 217 -10.30 -22.48 10.70
N SER A 218 -8.97 -22.52 10.86
CA SER A 218 -8.31 -21.82 11.96
C SER A 218 -7.01 -21.09 11.64
N ASN A 219 -6.81 -19.92 12.24
CA ASN A 219 -5.57 -19.12 12.10
C ASN A 219 -5.22 -18.74 10.65
N ASN A 220 -6.20 -18.68 9.75
CA ASN A 220 -5.98 -18.27 8.37
C ASN A 220 -6.12 -16.76 8.21
N ARG A 221 -5.55 -16.24 7.12
CA ARG A 221 -5.73 -14.85 6.68
C ARG A 221 -6.50 -14.82 5.37
N PHE A 222 -7.62 -14.12 5.37
CA PHE A 222 -8.44 -13.85 4.20
C PHE A 222 -8.40 -12.36 3.90
N ASP A 223 -8.07 -12.00 2.66
CA ASP A 223 -8.09 -10.60 2.22
C ASP A 223 -8.75 -10.48 0.85
N ARG A 224 -9.71 -9.56 0.71
CA ARG A 224 -10.39 -9.35 -0.57
C ARG A 224 -10.98 -10.64 -1.13
N CYS A 225 -11.82 -11.29 -0.34
CA CYS A 225 -12.76 -12.30 -0.85
C CYS A 225 -14.00 -11.59 -1.39
N PHE A 226 -14.33 -11.74 -2.67
CA PHE A 226 -15.45 -11.08 -3.33
C PHE A 226 -16.77 -11.44 -2.64
N GLY A 227 -16.98 -12.71 -2.33
CA GLY A 227 -18.09 -13.22 -1.55
C GLY A 227 -17.75 -13.24 -0.05
N ALA A 228 -17.55 -14.45 0.48
CA ALA A 228 -17.29 -14.72 1.88
C ALA A 228 -15.82 -15.03 2.16
N GLY A 229 -15.32 -14.66 3.34
CA GLY A 229 -14.04 -15.21 3.81
C GLY A 229 -14.16 -16.72 4.05
N VAL A 230 -15.16 -17.11 4.85
CA VAL A 230 -15.52 -18.51 5.09
C VAL A 230 -17.02 -18.69 4.89
N LYS A 231 -17.41 -19.75 4.20
CA LYS A 231 -18.80 -20.07 3.89
C LYS A 231 -19.13 -21.48 4.33
N LEU A 232 -20.14 -21.58 5.19
CA LEU A 232 -20.71 -22.82 5.71
C LEU A 232 -22.12 -22.92 5.13
N ILE A 233 -22.28 -23.64 4.03
CA ILE A 233 -23.50 -23.62 3.22
C ILE A 233 -24.09 -25.02 3.11
N HIS A 234 -25.29 -25.13 2.53
CA HIS A 234 -25.93 -26.41 2.24
C HIS A 234 -26.10 -27.33 3.48
N GLY A 235 -26.24 -26.70 4.65
CA GLY A 235 -26.43 -27.40 5.91
C GLY A 235 -25.14 -27.80 6.63
N ALA A 236 -23.96 -27.36 6.18
CA ALA A 236 -22.68 -27.63 6.86
C ALA A 236 -22.79 -27.46 8.38
N SER A 237 -22.52 -28.53 9.13
CA SER A 237 -22.82 -28.61 10.56
C SER A 237 -21.62 -28.99 11.41
N ARG A 238 -21.62 -28.54 12.68
CA ARG A 238 -20.57 -28.83 13.67
C ARG A 238 -19.17 -28.39 13.24
N ASN A 239 -19.07 -27.41 12.33
CA ASN A 239 -17.80 -26.85 11.90
C ASN A 239 -17.30 -25.79 12.88
N ARG A 240 -15.99 -25.57 12.92
CA ARG A 240 -15.35 -24.55 13.76
C ARG A 240 -14.55 -23.57 12.92
N VAL A 241 -14.91 -22.29 12.98
CA VAL A 241 -14.18 -21.18 12.36
C VAL A 241 -13.57 -20.35 13.48
N THR A 242 -12.24 -20.41 13.66
CA THR A 242 -11.61 -19.83 14.86
C THR A 242 -10.26 -19.17 14.64
N GLY A 243 -10.03 -18.01 15.29
CA GLY A 243 -8.73 -17.32 15.23
C GLY A 243 -8.34 -16.80 13.85
N ASN A 244 -9.26 -16.75 12.88
CA ASN A 244 -8.98 -16.25 11.54
C ASN A 244 -8.98 -14.73 11.50
N VAL A 245 -8.21 -14.16 10.57
CA VAL A 245 -8.21 -12.74 10.24
C VAL A 245 -8.85 -12.57 8.86
N ILE A 246 -10.02 -11.95 8.81
CA ILE A 246 -10.81 -11.76 7.59
C ILE A 246 -10.91 -10.27 7.32
N THR A 247 -10.34 -9.80 6.22
CA THR A 247 -10.31 -8.38 5.86
C THR A 247 -10.83 -8.12 4.46
N ASN A 248 -11.47 -6.98 4.27
CA ASN A 248 -11.79 -6.45 2.96
C ASN A 248 -12.72 -7.34 2.10
N CYS A 249 -13.59 -8.14 2.74
CA CYS A 249 -14.55 -8.96 2.01
C CYS A 249 -15.62 -8.10 1.32
N GLY A 250 -16.16 -8.58 0.20
CA GLY A 250 -17.26 -7.93 -0.49
C GLY A 250 -18.59 -8.17 0.22
N TYR A 251 -19.01 -9.42 0.34
CA TYR A 251 -20.35 -9.76 0.85
C TYR A 251 -20.37 -9.93 2.37
N VAL A 252 -19.52 -10.80 2.92
CA VAL A 252 -19.59 -11.22 4.32
C VAL A 252 -18.24 -11.73 4.84
N GLY A 253 -17.97 -11.58 6.13
CA GLY A 253 -16.82 -12.24 6.76
C GLY A 253 -17.02 -13.76 6.83
N VAL A 254 -18.02 -14.20 7.59
CA VAL A 254 -18.43 -15.61 7.69
C VAL A 254 -19.90 -15.78 7.34
N LEU A 255 -20.21 -16.63 6.36
CA LEU A 255 -21.58 -16.98 5.96
C LEU A 255 -21.98 -18.34 6.51
N LEU A 256 -23.17 -18.44 7.09
CA LEU A 256 -23.83 -19.68 7.43
C LEU A 256 -25.16 -19.75 6.70
N GLY A 257 -25.44 -20.83 5.99
CA GLY A 257 -26.72 -21.03 5.32
C GLY A 257 -27.10 -22.50 5.21
N GLY A 258 -28.39 -22.80 5.39
CA GLY A 258 -28.90 -24.15 5.13
C GLY A 258 -28.95 -24.47 3.63
N SER A 259 -29.55 -25.60 3.28
CA SER A 259 -29.75 -26.01 1.88
C SER A 259 -31.18 -25.71 1.40
N THR A 260 -31.31 -25.20 0.18
CA THR A 260 -32.60 -24.99 -0.52
C THR A 260 -33.05 -26.23 -1.31
N VAL A 261 -32.16 -27.21 -1.51
CA VAL A 261 -32.42 -28.45 -2.27
C VAL A 261 -32.94 -29.57 -1.36
N THR A 262 -32.51 -29.57 -0.10
CA THR A 262 -33.04 -30.45 0.96
C THR A 262 -33.06 -29.61 2.22
N ALA A 263 -34.21 -29.47 2.88
CA ALA A 263 -34.37 -28.61 4.05
C ALA A 263 -33.51 -29.13 5.23
N ILE A 264 -32.24 -28.72 5.24
CA ILE A 264 -31.22 -29.08 6.22
C ILE A 264 -30.59 -27.77 6.68
N ASP A 265 -30.59 -27.56 7.99
CA ASP A 265 -30.00 -26.39 8.62
C ASP A 265 -28.49 -26.58 8.75
N ALA A 266 -27.74 -25.47 8.71
CA ALA A 266 -26.36 -25.45 9.19
C ALA A 266 -26.40 -25.35 10.74
N ASP A 267 -26.18 -26.47 11.42
CA ASP A 267 -26.40 -26.63 12.87
C ASP A 267 -25.08 -26.78 13.64
N GLY A 268 -25.06 -26.33 14.88
CA GLY A 268 -23.96 -26.62 15.81
C GLY A 268 -22.61 -25.99 15.46
N ASN A 269 -22.58 -25.00 14.56
CA ASN A 269 -21.33 -24.36 14.13
C ASN A 269 -20.77 -23.42 15.20
N GLN A 270 -19.44 -23.30 15.24
CA GLN A 270 -18.72 -22.50 16.23
C GLN A 270 -17.86 -21.43 15.56
N ILE A 271 -18.22 -20.16 15.74
CA ILE A 271 -17.49 -19.01 15.18
C ILE A 271 -16.82 -18.26 16.34
N ILE A 272 -15.52 -18.52 16.57
CA ILE A 272 -14.87 -18.16 17.85
C ILE A 272 -13.57 -17.38 17.64
N GLY A 273 -13.48 -16.19 18.22
CA GLY A 273 -12.20 -15.47 18.31
C GLY A 273 -11.67 -14.97 16.96
N ASN A 274 -12.52 -14.80 15.95
CA ASN A 274 -12.10 -14.29 14.65
C ASN A 274 -12.02 -12.76 14.66
N THR A 275 -11.08 -12.21 13.88
CA THR A 275 -11.00 -10.77 13.61
C THR A 275 -11.57 -10.50 12.22
N ILE A 276 -12.63 -9.70 12.12
CA ILE A 276 -13.32 -9.40 10.87
C ILE A 276 -13.32 -7.89 10.64
N ARG A 277 -12.69 -7.41 9.56
CA ARG A 277 -12.52 -5.99 9.26
C ARG A 277 -12.98 -5.61 7.86
N ASN A 278 -13.55 -4.41 7.70
CA ASN A 278 -13.87 -3.79 6.41
C ASN A 278 -14.69 -4.70 5.49
N VAL A 279 -15.92 -5.02 5.87
CA VAL A 279 -16.84 -5.74 4.97
C VAL A 279 -17.53 -4.73 4.06
N MET A 280 -17.86 -5.13 2.83
CA MET A 280 -18.45 -4.27 1.81
C MET A 280 -17.48 -3.17 1.38
N ILE A 281 -16.27 -3.57 0.96
CA ILE A 281 -15.30 -2.60 0.45
C ILE A 281 -15.83 -1.90 -0.81
N SER A 282 -15.67 -0.58 -0.83
CA SER A 282 -15.84 0.23 -2.04
C SER A 282 -14.56 0.20 -2.85
N GLY A 283 -14.68 -0.02 -4.17
CA GLY A 283 -13.55 -0.04 -5.10
C GLY A 283 -13.57 -1.21 -6.07
N ASP A 284 -12.57 -1.20 -6.95
CA ASP A 284 -12.44 -2.18 -8.02
C ASP A 284 -12.07 -3.56 -7.49
N TRP A 285 -12.61 -4.58 -8.16
CA TRP A 285 -12.19 -5.97 -8.01
C TRP A 285 -11.37 -6.33 -9.24
N VAL A 286 -10.04 -6.37 -9.07
CA VAL A 286 -9.08 -6.61 -10.15
C VAL A 286 -8.85 -8.11 -10.30
N ASN A 287 -8.86 -8.58 -11.54
CA ASN A 287 -8.69 -9.98 -11.90
C ASN A 287 -7.21 -10.31 -12.12
N ALA A 288 -6.90 -11.61 -12.17
CA ALA A 288 -5.56 -12.10 -12.46
C ALA A 288 -5.01 -11.62 -13.83
N ASP A 289 -5.89 -11.42 -14.81
CA ASP A 289 -5.53 -10.89 -16.14
C ASP A 289 -5.35 -9.37 -16.18
N GLY A 290 -5.45 -8.69 -15.03
CA GLY A 290 -5.42 -7.23 -14.93
C GLY A 290 -6.73 -6.55 -15.34
N GLY A 291 -7.73 -7.31 -15.79
CA GLY A 291 -9.09 -6.85 -15.98
C GLY A 291 -9.78 -6.55 -14.64
N LYS A 292 -11.05 -6.16 -14.71
CA LYS A 292 -11.87 -5.98 -13.50
C LYS A 292 -13.05 -6.95 -13.54
N SER A 293 -13.29 -7.68 -12.46
CA SER A 293 -14.52 -8.44 -12.23
C SER A 293 -15.67 -7.52 -11.84
N TYR A 294 -15.34 -6.41 -11.18
CA TYR A 294 -16.23 -5.31 -10.87
C TYR A 294 -15.47 -3.98 -10.94
N ASP A 295 -16.02 -3.03 -11.70
CA ASP A 295 -15.47 -1.68 -11.85
C ASP A 295 -16.36 -0.71 -11.09
N ALA A 296 -15.89 -0.21 -9.94
CA ALA A 296 -16.68 0.67 -9.10
C ALA A 296 -17.00 2.00 -9.78
N ALA A 297 -16.16 2.48 -10.70
CA ALA A 297 -16.40 3.73 -11.42
C ALA A 297 -17.62 3.64 -12.34
N LEU A 298 -17.90 2.45 -12.90
CA LEU A 298 -19.10 2.22 -13.72
C LEU A 298 -20.40 2.28 -12.89
N TYR A 299 -20.32 2.08 -11.59
CA TYR A 299 -21.45 2.07 -10.66
C TYR A 299 -21.41 3.27 -9.70
N GLY A 300 -20.85 4.40 -10.13
CA GLY A 300 -20.85 5.64 -9.33
C GLY A 300 -20.07 5.56 -8.02
N GLY A 301 -19.09 4.65 -7.93
CA GLY A 301 -18.30 4.39 -6.72
C GLY A 301 -18.94 3.39 -5.75
N ALA A 302 -20.08 2.78 -6.11
CA ALA A 302 -20.75 1.79 -5.28
C ALA A 302 -19.90 0.53 -5.05
N ALA A 303 -20.05 -0.10 -3.88
CA ALA A 303 -19.45 -1.40 -3.60
C ALA A 303 -20.13 -2.51 -4.42
N ALA A 304 -19.38 -3.56 -4.77
CA ALA A 304 -19.90 -4.70 -5.55
C ALA A 304 -21.10 -5.40 -4.89
N TRP A 305 -21.18 -5.32 -3.56
CA TRP A 305 -22.25 -5.86 -2.73
C TRP A 305 -22.94 -4.74 -1.95
N GLU A 306 -23.41 -3.69 -2.62
CA GLU A 306 -24.29 -2.68 -2.01
C GLU A 306 -25.68 -3.27 -1.71
N SER A 307 -25.71 -4.09 -0.66
CA SER A 307 -26.88 -4.83 -0.20
C SER A 307 -27.21 -4.44 1.23
N THR A 308 -28.49 -4.48 1.58
CA THR A 308 -29.01 -4.26 2.94
C THR A 308 -28.72 -5.43 3.88
N THR A 309 -27.80 -6.32 3.53
CA THR A 309 -27.62 -7.60 4.22
C THR A 309 -26.14 -8.02 4.31
N THR A 310 -25.18 -7.12 4.00
CA THR A 310 -23.75 -7.40 4.21
C THR A 310 -23.41 -7.42 5.69
N ALA A 311 -22.57 -8.37 6.11
CA ALA A 311 -22.30 -8.53 7.54
C ALA A 311 -20.90 -9.06 7.88
N GLY A 312 -20.47 -8.83 9.13
CA GLY A 312 -19.31 -9.52 9.68
C GLY A 312 -19.56 -11.03 9.74
N ILE A 313 -20.64 -11.44 10.40
CA ILE A 313 -21.15 -12.81 10.42
C ILE A 313 -22.59 -12.80 9.94
N ARG A 314 -22.94 -13.65 8.98
CA ARG A 314 -24.28 -13.76 8.41
C ARG A 314 -24.84 -15.16 8.55
N MET A 315 -26.14 -15.23 8.81
CA MET A 315 -26.92 -16.46 8.91
C MET A 315 -28.17 -16.35 8.03
N ASP A 316 -28.26 -17.24 7.04
CA ASP A 316 -29.37 -17.28 6.08
C ASP A 316 -30.29 -18.46 6.32
N THR A 317 -31.59 -18.20 6.41
CA THR A 317 -32.62 -19.24 6.34
C THR A 317 -32.79 -19.71 4.89
N PRO A 318 -32.80 -21.02 4.62
CA PRO A 318 -33.20 -21.52 3.31
C PRO A 318 -34.63 -21.10 2.97
N THR A 319 -34.87 -20.73 1.71
CA THR A 319 -36.23 -20.52 1.18
C THR A 319 -37.06 -21.78 1.41
N GLY A 320 -38.06 -21.72 2.30
CA GLY A 320 -38.96 -22.83 2.63
C GLY A 320 -38.59 -23.68 3.86
N ALA A 321 -37.50 -23.36 4.59
CA ALA A 321 -37.17 -24.00 5.85
C ALA A 321 -38.06 -23.51 7.02
N THR A 322 -38.26 -24.37 8.03
CA THR A 322 -39.12 -24.08 9.21
C THR A 322 -38.35 -23.65 10.45
N SER A 323 -37.01 -23.71 10.44
CA SER A 323 -36.14 -23.26 11.51
C SER A 323 -34.93 -22.51 10.97
N ILE A 324 -34.41 -21.61 11.81
CA ILE A 324 -33.13 -20.94 11.62
C ILE A 324 -32.10 -21.81 12.35
N LEU A 325 -30.99 -22.13 11.68
CA LEU A 325 -29.71 -22.60 12.22
C LEU A 325 -29.73 -22.81 13.75
N THR A 326 -29.84 -24.06 14.19
CA THR A 326 -29.88 -24.38 15.62
C THR A 326 -28.47 -24.50 16.20
N ASN A 327 -28.34 -24.36 17.52
CA ASN A 327 -27.12 -24.61 18.31
C ASN A 327 -25.82 -23.95 17.83
N THR A 328 -25.88 -22.91 17.00
CA THR A 328 -24.71 -22.19 16.51
C THR A 328 -24.27 -21.16 17.55
N SER A 329 -22.97 -21.16 17.88
CA SER A 329 -22.37 -20.24 18.84
C SER A 329 -21.37 -19.30 18.16
N MET A 330 -21.48 -18.02 18.48
CA MET A 330 -20.58 -16.96 18.01
C MET A 330 -20.00 -16.25 19.23
N SER A 331 -18.71 -16.43 19.51
CA SER A 331 -18.12 -15.84 20.72
C SER A 331 -16.72 -15.28 20.57
N GLY A 332 -16.44 -14.19 21.28
CA GLY A 332 -15.10 -13.60 21.31
C GLY A 332 -14.63 -13.00 19.98
N ASN A 333 -15.51 -12.79 19.00
CA ASN A 333 -15.12 -12.23 17.69
C ASN A 333 -14.95 -10.70 17.80
N ASP A 334 -13.97 -10.16 17.08
CA ASP A 334 -13.71 -8.72 16.95
C ASP A 334 -14.07 -8.24 15.55
N ILE A 335 -15.23 -7.60 15.44
CA ILE A 335 -15.87 -7.21 14.19
C ILE A 335 -15.88 -5.68 14.08
N ASP A 336 -15.24 -5.16 13.04
CA ASP A 336 -15.25 -3.74 12.69
C ASP A 336 -15.50 -3.61 11.19
N LEU A 337 -16.71 -3.22 10.81
CA LEU A 337 -17.12 -3.28 9.41
C LEU A 337 -16.55 -2.14 8.55
N GLY A 338 -15.86 -1.17 9.15
CA GLY A 338 -15.49 0.07 8.48
C GLY A 338 -16.71 0.97 8.23
N SER A 339 -16.66 1.87 7.24
CA SER A 339 -17.73 2.86 7.02
C SER A 339 -18.88 2.39 6.13
N THR A 340 -18.77 1.20 5.52
CA THR A 340 -19.67 0.75 4.44
C THR A 340 -20.48 -0.49 4.79
N GLY A 341 -19.98 -1.40 5.63
CA GLY A 341 -20.70 -2.61 6.03
C GLY A 341 -21.95 -2.33 6.89
N LYS A 342 -22.99 -3.16 6.71
CA LYS A 342 -24.31 -2.91 7.30
C LYS A 342 -24.46 -3.50 8.70
N HIS A 343 -24.21 -4.80 8.86
CA HIS A 343 -24.50 -5.53 10.11
C HIS A 343 -23.26 -6.18 10.73
N GLY A 344 -23.11 -6.14 12.05
CA GLY A 344 -22.06 -6.89 12.73
C GLY A 344 -22.30 -8.40 12.64
N ILE A 345 -23.42 -8.82 13.21
CA ILE A 345 -23.98 -10.17 13.11
C ILE A 345 -25.41 -10.01 12.55
N PHE A 346 -25.71 -10.70 11.45
CA PHE A 346 -27.00 -10.65 10.77
C PHE A 346 -27.63 -12.03 10.69
N ALA A 347 -28.90 -12.13 11.04
CA ALA A 347 -29.71 -13.32 10.85
C ALA A 347 -30.92 -12.94 9.99
N GLU A 348 -31.02 -13.51 8.80
CA GLU A 348 -32.20 -13.37 7.96
C GLU A 348 -33.29 -14.30 8.50
N SER A 349 -34.40 -13.73 8.98
CA SER A 349 -35.52 -14.49 9.56
C SER A 349 -36.74 -14.38 8.63
N THR A 350 -37.13 -15.50 8.02
CA THR A 350 -38.45 -15.65 7.36
C THR A 350 -39.34 -16.69 8.04
N ALA A 351 -38.81 -17.42 9.04
CA ALA A 351 -39.50 -18.51 9.71
C ALA A 351 -39.57 -18.26 11.23
N GLY A 352 -40.79 -18.23 11.79
CA GLY A 352 -41.09 -18.00 13.21
C GLY A 352 -40.70 -19.13 14.18
N GLY A 353 -39.56 -19.78 13.96
CA GLY A 353 -39.03 -20.86 14.81
C GLY A 353 -38.18 -20.35 15.98
N SER A 354 -38.26 -21.01 17.13
CA SER A 354 -37.40 -20.73 18.29
C SER A 354 -35.97 -21.23 18.04
N SER A 355 -35.06 -20.33 17.65
CA SER A 355 -33.65 -20.66 17.50
C SER A 355 -32.88 -20.39 18.81
N THR A 356 -32.03 -21.34 19.23
CA THR A 356 -31.11 -21.22 20.38
C THR A 356 -29.72 -20.82 19.90
N GLN A 357 -29.64 -19.68 19.22
CA GLN A 357 -28.35 -19.12 18.81
C GLN A 357 -27.74 -18.33 19.97
N VAL A 358 -26.43 -18.49 20.18
CA VAL A 358 -25.72 -17.82 21.27
C VAL A 358 -24.65 -16.91 20.67
N ALA A 359 -24.88 -15.60 20.76
CA ALA A 359 -23.83 -14.60 20.53
C ALA A 359 -23.41 -13.99 21.87
N ASP A 360 -22.15 -14.22 22.28
CA ASP A 360 -21.61 -13.75 23.56
C ASP A 360 -20.18 -13.17 23.41
N SER A 361 -19.83 -12.17 24.21
CA SER A 361 -18.50 -11.54 24.25
C SER A 361 -17.91 -11.16 22.88
N ASN A 362 -18.76 -10.77 21.91
CA ASN A 362 -18.30 -10.23 20.63
C ASN A 362 -18.12 -8.71 20.73
N ARG A 363 -17.01 -8.19 20.20
CA ARG A 363 -16.80 -6.76 20.03
C ARG A 363 -17.28 -6.39 18.63
N ILE A 364 -18.23 -5.45 18.53
CA ILE A 364 -18.79 -5.00 17.24
C ILE A 364 -18.75 -3.46 17.19
N VAL A 365 -18.09 -2.89 16.20
CA VAL A 365 -17.95 -1.42 16.01
C VAL A 365 -18.15 -1.02 14.54
N ASN A 366 -18.37 0.28 14.31
CA ASN A 366 -18.55 0.89 12.98
C ASN A 366 -19.56 0.15 12.10
N PHE A 367 -20.81 0.07 12.57
CA PHE A 367 -21.93 -0.55 11.85
C PHE A 367 -23.18 0.36 11.95
N SER A 368 -24.20 0.12 11.12
CA SER A 368 -25.45 0.88 11.21
C SER A 368 -26.27 0.44 12.43
N VAL A 369 -26.56 1.37 13.35
CA VAL A 369 -27.20 1.07 14.65
C VAL A 369 -28.68 0.63 14.50
N SER A 370 -29.33 0.90 13.36
CA SER A 370 -30.75 0.61 13.15
C SER A 370 -31.10 -0.88 12.98
N GLU A 371 -30.12 -1.77 12.85
CA GLU A 371 -30.35 -3.11 12.27
C GLU A 371 -29.59 -4.23 13.01
N ILE A 372 -29.42 -4.09 14.33
CA ILE A 372 -29.06 -5.24 15.18
C ILE A 372 -30.34 -6.05 15.42
N LEU A 373 -30.66 -6.93 14.46
CA LEU A 373 -31.60 -8.07 14.53
C LEU A 373 -33.09 -7.85 14.28
N ASP A 374 -33.66 -8.85 13.59
CA ASP A 374 -35.07 -9.23 13.61
C ASP A 374 -35.38 -10.06 14.88
N SER A 375 -36.63 -9.93 15.35
CA SER A 375 -37.25 -10.29 16.63
C SER A 375 -37.07 -11.70 17.22
N ALA A 376 -36.31 -12.61 16.60
CA ALA A 376 -36.23 -14.03 16.98
C ALA A 376 -34.96 -14.45 17.74
N PHE A 377 -33.99 -13.57 17.96
CA PHE A 377 -32.66 -13.92 18.48
C PHE A 377 -32.46 -13.52 19.96
N ARG A 378 -32.14 -14.48 20.83
CA ARG A 378 -31.73 -14.21 22.23
C ARG A 378 -30.24 -13.86 22.28
N ILE A 379 -29.88 -12.59 22.13
CA ILE A 379 -28.52 -12.16 22.45
C ILE A 379 -28.35 -12.21 23.98
N GLY A 380 -27.54 -13.15 24.46
CA GLY A 380 -26.98 -13.07 25.80
C GLY A 380 -25.86 -12.04 25.83
N PHE A 381 -26.21 -10.74 25.87
CA PHE A 381 -25.21 -9.68 26.01
C PHE A 381 -24.59 -9.75 27.42
N ARG A 382 -23.47 -10.46 27.61
CA ARG A 382 -22.69 -10.35 28.86
C ARG A 382 -21.68 -9.20 28.87
N ASP A 383 -21.48 -8.51 27.75
CA ASP A 383 -20.62 -7.33 27.69
C ASP A 383 -21.37 -6.08 27.20
N ARG A 384 -21.78 -5.25 28.18
CA ARG A 384 -22.23 -3.85 28.10
C ARG A 384 -23.02 -3.42 26.85
N ALA A 385 -24.26 -3.89 26.75
CA ALA A 385 -25.34 -3.10 26.15
C ALA A 385 -26.28 -2.63 27.27
N ARG A 386 -26.23 -1.33 27.62
CA ARG A 386 -27.30 -0.66 28.37
C ARG A 386 -28.54 -0.63 27.48
N LEU A 387 -29.36 -1.67 27.58
CA LEU A 387 -30.78 -1.61 27.23
C LEU A 387 -31.53 -1.61 28.57
N HIS A 388 -32.12 -0.46 28.89
CA HIS A 388 -33.13 -0.35 29.94
C HIS A 388 -34.32 -1.23 29.54
N ASP A 389 -34.35 -2.47 29.99
CA ASP A 389 -35.57 -3.26 30.10
C ASP A 389 -35.57 -3.96 31.47
N ASP A 390 -36.62 -3.70 32.23
CA ASP A 390 -36.81 -4.04 33.64
C ASP A 390 -37.19 -5.52 33.82
N THR A 391 -36.48 -6.41 33.14
CA THR A 391 -36.67 -7.86 33.26
C THR A 391 -35.37 -8.60 33.59
N SER A 392 -34.22 -7.90 33.62
CA SER A 392 -32.91 -8.55 33.71
C SER A 392 -32.01 -8.14 34.87
N ASN A 393 -32.50 -7.40 35.89
CA ASN A 393 -31.77 -7.26 37.15
C ASN A 393 -32.53 -7.82 38.36
N THR A 394 -32.07 -9.00 38.75
CA THR A 394 -32.35 -9.75 39.96
C THR A 394 -32.52 -8.89 41.23
N SER A 395 -33.61 -9.12 41.96
CA SER A 395 -33.83 -8.91 43.42
C SER A 395 -34.77 -7.79 43.89
N TRP A 396 -35.20 -6.84 43.07
CA TRP A 396 -35.85 -5.63 43.60
C TRP A 396 -37.31 -5.44 43.07
N ASN A 397 -38.30 -5.56 43.97
CA ASN A 397 -39.74 -5.54 43.68
C ASN A 397 -40.28 -4.10 43.54
N GLY A 398 -39.64 -3.30 42.67
CA GLY A 398 -39.92 -1.86 42.50
C GLY A 398 -41.34 -1.50 42.06
N SER A 399 -41.91 -2.33 41.18
CA SER A 399 -43.29 -2.25 40.65
C SER A 399 -44.34 -2.91 41.54
N PHE A 400 -43.97 -3.41 42.73
CA PHE A 400 -44.87 -4.06 43.68
C PHE A 400 -45.58 -5.35 43.20
N GLU A 401 -45.32 -5.85 41.99
CA GLU A 401 -46.00 -7.01 41.41
C GLU A 401 -45.80 -8.33 42.18
N ARG A 402 -44.85 -8.37 43.11
CA ARG A 402 -44.65 -9.49 44.05
C ARG A 402 -45.24 -9.24 45.44
N GLY A 403 -46.17 -8.30 45.55
CA GLY A 403 -46.82 -7.89 46.80
C GLY A 403 -45.82 -7.31 47.80
N ASP A 404 -45.90 -7.74 49.06
CA ASP A 404 -45.06 -7.25 50.16
C ASP A 404 -43.58 -7.67 50.09
N ALA A 405 -43.23 -8.60 49.20
CA ALA A 405 -41.89 -9.17 49.16
C ALA A 405 -40.83 -8.08 48.92
N GLY A 406 -39.87 -7.94 49.85
CA GLY A 406 -38.77 -6.99 49.74
C GLY A 406 -39.08 -5.56 50.19
N TRP A 407 -40.23 -5.32 50.83
CA TRP A 407 -40.63 -3.99 51.33
C TRP A 407 -40.83 -3.97 52.85
N LEU A 408 -40.31 -2.92 53.49
CA LEU A 408 -40.58 -2.59 54.88
C LEU A 408 -41.57 -1.43 54.91
N ARG A 409 -42.73 -1.66 55.53
CA ARG A 409 -43.88 -0.75 55.54
C ARG A 409 -44.14 -0.27 56.96
N GLN A 410 -44.14 1.03 57.18
CA GLN A 410 -44.63 1.57 58.46
C GLN A 410 -46.17 1.56 58.53
N THR A 411 -46.71 1.64 59.74
CA THR A 411 -48.15 1.63 60.00
C THR A 411 -48.88 2.68 59.17
N GLY A 412 -49.81 2.25 58.31
CA GLY A 412 -50.54 3.12 57.39
C GLY A 412 -50.16 2.95 55.92
N TRP A 413 -49.12 2.16 55.60
CA TRP A 413 -48.84 1.67 54.26
C TRP A 413 -49.38 0.26 54.04
N ALA A 414 -49.99 0.01 52.90
CA ALA A 414 -50.37 -1.30 52.35
C ALA A 414 -49.74 -1.49 50.97
N ILE A 415 -49.46 -2.72 50.56
CA ILE A 415 -49.26 -3.05 49.14
C ILE A 415 -50.42 -3.95 48.75
N GLU A 416 -51.25 -3.50 47.82
CA GLU A 416 -52.49 -4.18 47.47
C GLU A 416 -52.62 -4.34 45.95
N LYS A 417 -53.31 -5.40 45.54
CA LYS A 417 -53.66 -5.65 44.15
C LYS A 417 -54.81 -4.74 43.76
N ASN A 418 -54.51 -3.59 43.17
CA ASN A 418 -55.46 -2.57 42.79
C ASN A 418 -55.15 -2.00 41.39
N PRO A 419 -55.51 -2.73 40.32
CA PRO A 419 -55.16 -2.35 38.94
C PRO A 419 -55.84 -1.07 38.46
N ALA A 420 -56.93 -0.63 39.11
CA ALA A 420 -57.58 0.64 38.79
C ALA A 420 -56.73 1.84 39.22
N GLU A 421 -55.89 1.64 40.22
CA GLU A 421 -55.15 2.70 40.89
C GLU A 421 -53.63 2.57 40.70
N ALA A 422 -53.14 1.45 40.15
CA ALA A 422 -51.75 1.21 39.76
C ALA A 422 -51.38 1.96 38.46
N ARG A 423 -50.11 2.37 38.34
CA ARG A 423 -49.56 3.00 37.12
C ARG A 423 -49.15 1.93 36.12
N SER A 424 -48.50 0.89 36.61
CA SER A 424 -48.04 -0.26 35.87
C SER A 424 -48.52 -1.55 36.56
N GLY A 425 -48.71 -2.62 35.81
CA GLY A 425 -49.10 -3.91 36.40
C GLY A 425 -50.47 -3.91 37.12
N ASN A 426 -50.55 -4.62 38.24
CA ASN A 426 -51.76 -4.81 39.04
C ASN A 426 -51.61 -4.43 40.52
N TRP A 427 -50.40 -4.19 41.01
CA TRP A 427 -50.12 -3.93 42.41
C TRP A 427 -49.62 -2.51 42.63
N VAL A 428 -49.94 -1.93 43.78
CA VAL A 428 -49.57 -0.55 44.12
C VAL A 428 -49.39 -0.42 45.62
N ALA A 429 -48.47 0.44 46.05
CA ALA A 429 -48.35 0.81 47.45
C ALA A 429 -49.33 1.93 47.79
N VAL A 430 -50.13 1.74 48.83
CA VAL A 430 -51.21 2.64 49.24
C VAL A 430 -50.97 3.13 50.65
N ASN A 431 -50.99 4.45 50.84
CA ASN A 431 -50.90 5.08 52.14
C ASN A 431 -52.25 5.63 52.59
N THR A 432 -52.74 5.12 53.72
CA THR A 432 -53.98 5.52 54.39
C THR A 432 -53.73 6.04 55.80
N SER A 433 -52.48 6.43 56.13
CA SER A 433 -52.10 6.84 57.49
C SER A 433 -52.93 8.00 58.05
N THR A 434 -53.07 8.03 59.38
CA THR A 434 -53.81 9.09 60.08
C THR A 434 -53.17 10.46 59.91
N ALA A 435 -53.99 11.51 59.96
CA ALA A 435 -53.58 12.89 59.83
C ALA A 435 -52.37 13.27 60.71
N GLY A 436 -51.35 13.91 60.13
CA GLY A 436 -50.18 14.45 60.83
C GLY A 436 -49.05 13.46 61.12
N VAL A 437 -49.24 12.15 60.89
CA VAL A 437 -48.19 11.14 61.13
C VAL A 437 -47.27 11.03 59.91
N SER A 438 -45.95 11.09 60.13
CA SER A 438 -44.96 10.84 59.07
C SER A 438 -44.62 9.36 59.02
N VAL A 439 -44.84 8.73 57.87
CA VAL A 439 -44.59 7.31 57.66
C VAL A 439 -43.90 7.05 56.33
N ASP A 440 -43.04 6.04 56.28
CA ASP A 440 -42.33 5.64 55.06
C ASP A 440 -42.59 4.19 54.63
N ILE A 441 -42.41 3.97 53.34
CA ILE A 441 -42.25 2.65 52.72
C ILE A 441 -40.88 2.61 52.04
N ARG A 442 -40.14 1.53 52.27
CA ARG A 442 -38.74 1.42 51.83
C ARG A 442 -38.34 -0.01 51.50
N GLY A 443 -37.38 -0.17 50.59
CA GLY A 443 -36.85 -1.50 50.26
C GLY A 443 -36.16 -2.16 51.46
N GLN A 444 -36.27 -3.49 51.57
CA GLN A 444 -35.50 -4.32 52.51
C GLN A 444 -34.17 -4.80 51.91
N ASN A 445 -34.06 -4.79 50.58
CA ASN A 445 -32.85 -5.20 49.88
C ASN A 445 -31.90 -4.02 49.77
N PHE A 446 -30.72 -4.18 50.38
CA PHE A 446 -29.66 -3.19 50.42
C PHE A 446 -28.85 -3.20 49.12
N SER A 447 -28.76 -2.04 48.46
CA SER A 447 -27.93 -1.85 47.26
C SER A 447 -26.56 -1.32 47.67
N GLY A 448 -25.48 -1.90 47.15
CA GLY A 448 -24.11 -1.47 47.46
C GLY A 448 -23.76 -0.07 46.95
N VAL A 449 -22.95 0.67 47.69
CA VAL A 449 -22.43 2.00 47.33
C VAL A 449 -21.08 2.26 47.99
N VAL A 450 -20.23 3.12 47.42
CA VAL A 450 -19.04 3.65 48.13
C VAL A 450 -19.21 5.13 48.46
N PRO A 451 -18.56 5.64 49.54
CA PRO A 451 -18.62 7.07 49.85
C PRO A 451 -18.18 7.93 48.66
N GLY A 452 -18.98 8.94 48.33
CA GLY A 452 -18.76 9.81 47.16
C GLY A 452 -19.52 9.41 45.88
N ASP A 453 -20.07 8.20 45.80
CA ASP A 453 -20.95 7.82 44.69
C ASP A 453 -22.22 8.67 44.70
N THR A 454 -22.72 9.02 43.52
CA THR A 454 -24.03 9.66 43.38
C THR A 454 -25.09 8.59 43.17
N VAL A 455 -26.19 8.64 43.92
CA VAL A 455 -27.35 7.76 43.75
C VAL A 455 -28.53 8.57 43.25
N TYR A 456 -29.19 8.08 42.22
CA TYR A 456 -30.46 8.57 41.72
C TYR A 456 -31.57 7.62 42.18
N ALA A 457 -32.65 8.15 42.75
CA ALA A 457 -33.86 7.39 43.05
C ALA A 457 -35.11 8.13 42.58
N GLU A 458 -36.11 7.39 42.14
CA GLU A 458 -37.37 7.89 41.63
C GLU A 458 -38.53 7.04 42.17
N ALA A 459 -39.69 7.67 42.37
CA ALA A 459 -40.95 6.98 42.59
C ALA A 459 -42.08 7.71 41.88
N TRP A 460 -43.02 6.96 41.31
CA TRP A 460 -44.21 7.52 40.71
C TRP A 460 -45.32 7.59 41.75
N ILE A 461 -45.84 8.80 41.99
CA ILE A 461 -46.80 9.05 43.07
C ILE A 461 -48.02 9.78 42.52
N ARG A 462 -49.20 9.43 43.04
CA ARG A 462 -50.44 10.21 42.90
C ARG A 462 -51.25 10.21 44.19
N SER A 463 -52.28 11.03 44.26
CA SER A 463 -53.18 11.17 45.40
C SER A 463 -54.65 11.10 45.01
N SER A 464 -55.52 10.87 46.00
CA SER A 464 -56.96 11.00 45.81
C SER A 464 -57.35 12.47 45.66
N ALA A 465 -58.56 12.72 45.13
CA ALA A 465 -59.14 14.05 45.16
C ALA A 465 -59.29 14.58 46.60
N GLY A 466 -59.00 15.85 46.83
CA GLY A 466 -59.02 16.48 48.17
C GLY A 466 -57.91 16.04 49.12
N ALA A 467 -56.86 15.37 48.63
CA ALA A 467 -55.73 14.99 49.47
C ALA A 467 -54.92 16.22 49.90
N VAL A 468 -54.62 16.30 51.21
CA VAL A 468 -53.81 17.38 51.80
C VAL A 468 -52.62 16.75 52.48
N PHE A 469 -51.42 17.14 52.07
CA PHE A 469 -50.18 16.63 52.62
C PHE A 469 -49.09 17.68 52.66
N ASP A 470 -48.35 17.69 53.77
CA ASP A 470 -47.21 18.59 53.98
C ASP A 470 -45.90 17.93 53.53
N LEU A 471 -45.95 16.60 53.29
CA LEU A 471 -44.80 15.81 52.88
C LEU A 471 -45.25 14.63 52.01
N CYS A 472 -44.74 14.56 50.78
CA CYS A 472 -44.80 13.38 49.94
C CYS A 472 -43.59 13.41 49.00
N ARG A 473 -42.59 12.54 49.24
CA ARG A 473 -41.27 12.64 48.58
C ARG A 473 -40.54 11.31 48.50
N THR A 474 -39.68 11.20 47.49
CA THR A 474 -38.65 10.16 47.40
C THR A 474 -37.36 10.61 48.10
N PHE A 475 -36.72 9.68 48.79
CA PHE A 475 -35.47 9.90 49.51
C PHE A 475 -34.66 8.60 49.62
N ILE A 476 -33.40 8.72 50.01
CA ILE A 476 -32.47 7.57 50.13
C ILE A 476 -32.08 7.40 51.60
N TRP A 477 -32.10 6.16 52.08
CA TRP A 477 -31.50 5.77 53.36
C TRP A 477 -30.09 5.24 53.12
N TRP A 478 -29.12 5.73 53.90
CA TRP A 478 -27.73 5.29 53.86
C TRP A 478 -27.41 4.36 55.03
N TYR A 479 -26.65 3.30 54.76
CA TYR A 479 -26.23 2.32 55.77
C TYR A 479 -24.74 2.03 55.69
N GLY A 480 -24.16 1.72 56.85
CA GLY A 480 -22.76 1.30 56.97
C GLY A 480 -22.56 -0.17 56.62
N LYS A 481 -21.30 -0.62 56.64
CA LYS A 481 -20.93 -2.03 56.36
C LYS A 481 -21.60 -3.04 57.29
N ASP A 482 -21.93 -2.62 58.51
CA ASP A 482 -22.62 -3.44 59.51
C ASP A 482 -24.16 -3.42 59.35
N TYR A 483 -24.67 -2.90 58.22
CA TYR A 483 -26.10 -2.63 57.95
C TYR A 483 -26.75 -1.66 58.95
N GLY A 484 -25.96 -0.95 59.76
CA GLY A 484 -26.43 0.11 60.65
C GLY A 484 -26.83 1.37 59.88
N PHE A 485 -27.96 1.96 60.24
CA PHE A 485 -28.43 3.22 59.67
C PHE A 485 -27.45 4.36 59.95
N LEU A 486 -27.11 5.14 58.92
CA LEU A 486 -26.23 6.30 59.03
C LEU A 486 -27.00 7.61 58.97
N SER A 487 -27.70 7.84 57.86
CA SER A 487 -28.42 9.07 57.58
C SER A 487 -29.41 8.88 56.43
N THR A 488 -30.23 9.88 56.17
CA THR A 488 -31.04 9.98 54.95
C THR A 488 -30.48 11.08 54.04
N SER A 489 -30.71 10.97 52.74
CA SER A 489 -30.41 12.07 51.82
C SER A 489 -31.19 13.33 52.17
N SER A 490 -30.65 14.49 51.77
CA SER A 490 -31.48 15.70 51.63
C SER A 490 -32.68 15.36 50.73
N PRO A 491 -33.88 15.88 51.04
CA PRO A 491 -35.08 15.50 50.32
C PRO A 491 -35.06 15.96 48.87
N GLY A 492 -35.62 15.14 47.97
CA GLY A 492 -35.96 15.54 46.61
C GLY A 492 -37.14 16.50 46.55
N SER A 493 -37.64 16.77 45.34
CA SER A 493 -38.84 17.60 45.10
C SER A 493 -40.02 17.07 45.94
N ASN A 494 -40.55 17.88 46.86
CA ASN A 494 -41.79 17.51 47.56
C ASN A 494 -42.98 17.70 46.60
N PHE A 495 -43.90 16.75 46.57
CA PHE A 495 -45.27 17.05 46.15
C PHE A 495 -45.92 17.88 47.27
N ALA A 496 -46.41 19.08 46.94
CA ALA A 496 -46.94 20.05 47.91
C ALA A 496 -48.46 20.25 47.84
N ALA A 497 -49.15 19.55 46.93
CA ALA A 497 -50.60 19.68 46.72
C ALA A 497 -51.18 18.44 46.05
N GLU A 498 -52.52 18.33 46.06
CA GLU A 498 -53.30 17.29 45.39
C GLU A 498 -52.83 17.00 43.96
N GLN A 499 -52.70 15.71 43.63
CA GLN A 499 -52.19 15.25 42.35
C GLN A 499 -52.93 14.00 41.85
N LEU A 500 -53.87 14.21 40.93
CA LEU A 500 -54.77 13.17 40.43
C LEU A 500 -54.11 12.19 39.45
N SER A 501 -52.97 12.56 38.85
CA SER A 501 -52.21 11.73 37.91
C SER A 501 -50.84 11.37 38.47
N TYR A 502 -50.33 10.19 38.14
CA TYR A 502 -48.97 9.79 38.50
C TYR A 502 -47.93 10.78 37.97
N ALA A 503 -47.07 11.28 38.85
CA ALA A 503 -45.81 11.88 38.42
C ALA A 503 -44.64 11.41 39.28
N ALA A 504 -43.46 11.48 38.68
CA ALA A 504 -42.21 11.12 39.32
C ALA A 504 -41.82 12.15 40.39
N THR A 505 -41.50 11.66 41.60
CA THR A 505 -40.57 12.35 42.51
C THR A 505 -39.20 11.75 42.34
N THR A 506 -38.18 12.60 42.31
CA THR A 506 -36.80 12.16 42.14
C THR A 506 -35.92 12.75 43.22
N VAL A 507 -34.85 12.03 43.55
CA VAL A 507 -33.78 12.50 44.43
C VAL A 507 -32.44 12.07 43.86
N VAL A 508 -31.48 12.99 43.90
CA VAL A 508 -30.08 12.71 43.59
C VAL A 508 -29.27 13.05 44.81
N ALA A 509 -28.55 12.08 45.35
CA ALA A 509 -27.81 12.26 46.58
C ALA A 509 -26.46 11.55 46.54
N THR A 510 -25.44 12.20 47.06
CA THR A 510 -24.10 11.65 47.16
C THR A 510 -23.97 10.83 48.45
N ALA A 511 -23.40 9.64 48.34
CA ALA A 511 -23.19 8.72 49.44
C ALA A 511 -22.26 9.35 50.49
N PRO A 512 -22.71 9.47 51.76
CA PRO A 512 -21.93 10.10 52.81
C PRO A 512 -20.73 9.24 53.22
N ALA A 513 -19.83 9.81 54.01
CA ALA A 513 -18.72 9.07 54.61
C ALA A 513 -19.23 7.80 55.32
N ASN A 514 -18.53 6.69 55.11
CA ASN A 514 -18.84 5.35 55.64
C ASN A 514 -20.10 4.66 55.08
N ALA A 515 -20.81 5.25 54.11
CA ALA A 515 -21.88 4.54 53.41
C ALA A 515 -21.32 3.34 52.64
N ALA A 516 -21.92 2.17 52.86
CA ALA A 516 -21.62 0.94 52.14
C ALA A 516 -22.86 0.40 51.41
N TYR A 517 -24.05 0.78 51.87
CA TYR A 517 -25.32 0.41 51.25
C TYR A 517 -26.32 1.56 51.26
N TYR A 518 -27.33 1.46 50.38
CA TYR A 518 -28.47 2.37 50.33
C TYR A 518 -29.77 1.64 50.03
N VAL A 519 -30.91 2.25 50.39
CA VAL A 519 -32.23 1.87 49.86
C VAL A 519 -33.02 3.11 49.46
N ALA A 520 -33.85 2.98 48.42
CA ALA A 520 -34.85 3.99 48.06
C ALA A 520 -36.10 3.85 48.93
N ALA A 521 -36.70 4.99 49.26
CA ALA A 521 -37.88 5.07 50.10
C ALA A 521 -38.78 6.23 49.67
N VAL A 522 -40.07 6.10 49.99
CA VAL A 522 -41.05 7.19 49.87
C VAL A 522 -41.61 7.51 51.24
N GLN A 523 -41.59 8.79 51.60
CA GLN A 523 -42.11 9.30 52.88
C GLN A 523 -43.34 10.14 52.63
N VAL A 524 -44.38 9.89 53.42
CA VAL A 524 -45.63 10.63 53.39
C VAL A 524 -45.95 11.17 54.78
N ARG A 525 -46.46 12.41 54.84
CA ARG A 525 -47.15 13.01 55.98
C ARG A 525 -48.34 13.80 55.44
N LYS A 526 -49.53 13.27 55.69
CA LYS A 526 -50.80 13.81 55.17
C LYS A 526 -51.76 14.18 56.29
N THR A 527 -52.71 15.07 56.00
CA THR A 527 -53.83 15.44 56.88
C THR A 527 -55.15 14.84 56.37
N ALA A 528 -55.31 14.66 55.06
CA ALA A 528 -56.47 14.04 54.43
C ALA A 528 -56.11 13.33 53.12
N GLY A 529 -56.98 12.41 52.66
CA GLY A 529 -56.85 11.69 51.39
C GLY A 529 -55.97 10.43 51.43
N THR A 530 -55.86 9.76 50.28
CA THR A 530 -55.05 8.55 50.06
C THR A 530 -53.90 8.87 49.10
N ILE A 531 -52.73 8.26 49.30
CA ILE A 531 -51.59 8.36 48.39
C ILE A 531 -51.30 6.99 47.78
N TRP A 532 -51.07 6.94 46.48
CA TRP A 532 -50.64 5.74 45.76
C TRP A 532 -49.23 5.94 45.20
N VAL A 533 -48.38 4.94 45.39
CA VAL A 533 -47.01 4.92 44.90
C VAL A 533 -46.81 3.66 44.09
N ASP A 534 -46.22 3.84 42.92
CA ASP A 534 -45.87 2.78 42.00
C ASP A 534 -44.47 3.02 41.41
N ASP A 535 -43.86 1.97 40.85
CA ASP A 535 -42.56 2.00 40.17
C ASP A 535 -41.49 2.80 40.94
N ILE A 536 -41.30 2.49 42.24
CA ILE A 536 -40.14 3.04 42.96
C ILE A 536 -38.92 2.37 42.34
N TRP A 537 -37.87 3.13 41.99
CA TRP A 537 -36.58 2.60 41.51
C TRP A 537 -35.38 3.47 41.87
N SER A 538 -34.20 2.87 41.85
CA SER A 538 -32.96 3.58 42.15
C SER A 538 -31.73 2.96 41.52
N THR A 539 -30.69 3.77 41.32
CA THR A 539 -29.43 3.36 40.73
C THR A 539 -28.28 4.22 41.24
N THR A 540 -27.11 3.63 41.45
CA THR A 540 -25.86 4.39 41.57
C THR A 540 -25.56 4.99 40.20
N GLN A 541 -25.57 6.32 40.11
CA GLN A 541 -24.95 7.05 39.01
C GLN A 541 -23.44 6.78 39.07
N ALA A 542 -23.00 5.70 38.40
CA ALA A 542 -21.63 5.63 37.92
C ALA A 542 -21.40 6.95 37.18
N SER A 543 -20.34 7.69 37.52
CA SER A 543 -19.91 8.86 36.76
C SER A 543 -20.01 8.48 35.30
N ALA A 544 -21.03 9.01 34.62
CA ALA A 544 -21.33 8.53 33.29
C ALA A 544 -20.05 8.77 32.49
N SER A 545 -19.55 7.75 31.81
CA SER A 545 -18.74 7.99 30.62
C SER A 545 -19.66 8.77 29.69
N LYS A 546 -19.62 10.10 29.85
CA LYS A 546 -20.48 11.05 29.18
C LYS A 546 -20.15 10.85 27.70
N ARG A 547 -21.07 10.25 26.94
CA ARG A 547 -21.00 10.36 25.48
C ARG A 547 -20.93 11.85 25.22
N LEU A 548 -19.76 12.32 24.81
CA LEU A 548 -19.58 13.70 24.40
C LEU A 548 -20.49 13.89 23.20
N LEU A 549 -21.46 14.80 23.32
CA LEU A 549 -22.22 15.19 22.14
C LEU A 549 -21.22 15.91 21.22
N PRO A 550 -21.31 15.76 19.88
CA PRO A 550 -20.50 16.55 18.97
C PRO A 550 -20.58 18.05 19.34
N GLY A 551 -19.44 18.68 19.59
CA GLY A 551 -19.35 20.08 20.02
C GLY A 551 -19.56 20.34 21.52
N SER A 552 -19.79 19.33 22.37
CA SER A 552 -20.00 19.53 23.81
C SER A 552 -18.72 19.65 24.66
N VAL A 553 -17.55 19.58 24.03
CA VAL A 553 -16.26 19.80 24.67
C VAL A 553 -15.64 21.07 24.10
N THR A 554 -15.57 22.11 24.92
CA THR A 554 -14.83 23.35 24.63
C THR A 554 -13.43 23.25 25.22
N THR A 555 -12.49 24.05 24.70
CA THR A 555 -11.11 24.09 25.23
C THR A 555 -11.03 24.50 26.70
N SER A 556 -12.04 25.23 27.21
CA SER A 556 -12.19 25.55 28.63
C SER A 556 -12.54 24.36 29.52
N GLN A 557 -13.04 23.27 28.95
CA GLN A 557 -13.38 22.03 29.66
C GLN A 557 -12.23 21.01 29.63
N LEU A 558 -11.16 21.28 28.87
CA LEU A 558 -9.95 20.47 28.86
C LEU A 558 -9.10 20.81 30.10
N GLY A 559 -8.75 19.77 30.88
CA GLY A 559 -8.05 19.90 32.17
C GLY A 559 -6.62 20.44 32.07
N GLY A 560 -5.93 20.46 33.22
CA GLY A 560 -4.58 21.03 33.36
C GLY A 560 -3.47 20.33 32.57
N ASP A 561 -3.71 19.10 32.12
CA ASP A 561 -2.74 18.32 31.33
C ASP A 561 -2.52 18.90 29.93
N ILE A 562 -3.45 19.71 29.42
CA ILE A 562 -3.30 20.42 28.15
C ILE A 562 -2.87 21.87 28.44
N THR A 563 -1.73 22.27 27.91
CA THR A 563 -1.15 23.61 28.10
C THR A 563 -2.04 24.71 27.50
N ALA A 564 -1.77 25.98 27.84
CA ALA A 564 -2.47 27.12 27.24
C ALA A 564 -2.26 27.19 25.72
N ALA A 565 -1.04 26.91 25.24
CA ALA A 565 -0.73 26.85 23.81
C ALA A 565 -1.44 25.69 23.11
N GLY A 566 -1.52 24.52 23.75
CA GLY A 566 -2.27 23.38 23.21
C GLY A 566 -3.76 23.67 23.09
N LYS A 567 -4.34 24.41 24.05
CA LYS A 567 -5.74 24.83 23.98
C LYS A 567 -6.00 25.83 22.83
N ALA A 568 -5.11 26.80 22.61
CA ALA A 568 -5.24 27.75 21.49
C ALA A 568 -5.22 27.04 20.11
N LEU A 569 -4.40 26.01 19.94
CA LEU A 569 -4.40 25.25 18.68
C LEU A 569 -5.70 24.47 18.43
N LEU A 570 -6.40 24.10 19.50
CA LEU A 570 -7.65 23.33 19.44
C LEU A 570 -8.88 24.22 19.28
N ASP A 571 -8.79 25.54 19.53
CA ASP A 571 -9.87 26.51 19.32
C ASP A 571 -9.79 27.27 17.99
N ASP A 572 -8.68 27.15 17.27
CA ASP A 572 -8.48 27.76 15.96
C ASP A 572 -9.49 27.24 14.92
N ALA A 573 -10.10 28.16 14.18
CA ALA A 573 -11.23 27.89 13.29
C ALA A 573 -10.88 27.08 12.02
N ASP A 574 -9.61 27.10 11.62
CA ASP A 574 -9.11 26.39 10.44
C ASP A 574 -7.59 26.16 10.53
N THR A 575 -7.04 25.48 9.51
CA THR A 575 -5.61 25.18 9.45
C THR A 575 -4.73 26.43 9.33
N SER A 576 -5.25 27.56 8.82
CA SER A 576 -4.49 28.81 8.70
C SER A 576 -4.34 29.51 10.04
N ALA A 577 -5.40 29.53 10.84
CA ALA A 577 -5.36 30.00 12.22
C ALA A 577 -4.37 29.16 13.06
N GLN A 578 -4.45 27.83 12.97
CA GLN A 578 -3.50 26.92 13.63
C GLN A 578 -2.04 27.20 13.29
N ARG A 579 -1.73 27.45 12.00
CA ARG A 579 -0.37 27.78 11.57
C ARG A 579 0.09 29.13 12.08
N ALA A 580 -0.79 30.13 12.11
CA ALA A 580 -0.48 31.44 12.68
C ALA A 580 -0.16 31.32 14.18
N THR A 581 -0.93 30.52 14.92
CA THR A 581 -0.69 30.21 16.34
C THR A 581 0.64 29.52 16.57
N LEU A 582 1.07 28.64 15.66
CA LEU A 582 2.40 28.01 15.68
C LEU A 582 3.55 28.92 15.17
N GLY A 583 3.24 30.10 14.62
CA GLY A 583 4.23 30.98 13.98
C GLY A 583 4.77 30.43 12.65
N LEU A 584 4.05 29.53 11.99
CA LEU A 584 4.44 28.95 10.71
C LEU A 584 4.03 29.87 9.55
N GLY A 585 5.01 30.23 8.70
CA GLY A 585 4.75 31.00 7.47
C GLY A 585 4.17 30.16 6.33
N SER A 586 3.90 30.79 5.19
CA SER A 586 3.35 30.16 3.97
C SER A 586 4.19 29.00 3.43
N ALA A 587 5.47 28.90 3.82
CA ALA A 587 6.35 27.81 3.44
C ALA A 587 5.85 26.43 3.92
N SER A 588 5.13 26.38 5.04
CA SER A 588 4.54 25.14 5.58
C SER A 588 3.39 24.55 4.73
N LEU A 589 3.00 25.22 3.65
CA LEU A 589 1.98 24.77 2.69
C LEU A 589 2.57 24.19 1.40
N GLN A 590 3.87 24.32 1.18
CA GLN A 590 4.51 23.86 -0.04
C GLN A 590 5.17 22.50 0.22
N ASP A 591 5.24 21.65 -0.80
CA ASP A 591 5.97 20.39 -0.71
C ASP A 591 7.43 20.65 -0.31
N SER A 592 8.04 19.72 0.41
CA SER A 592 9.47 19.83 0.77
C SER A 592 10.38 19.96 -0.45
N SER A 593 9.92 19.51 -1.63
CA SER A 593 10.59 19.66 -2.93
C SER A 593 10.50 21.07 -3.53
N ALA A 594 9.59 21.92 -3.03
CA ALA A 594 9.50 23.32 -3.44
C ALA A 594 10.63 24.19 -2.85
N PHE A 595 11.32 23.66 -1.84
CA PHE A 595 12.51 24.29 -1.26
C PHE A 595 13.74 23.48 -1.60
N ALA A 596 14.82 24.18 -1.87
CA ALA A 596 16.09 23.54 -2.05
C ALA A 596 16.62 23.04 -0.69
N ALA A 597 17.10 21.80 -0.63
CA ALA A 597 17.64 21.24 0.60
C ALA A 597 18.79 22.11 1.14
N ALA A 598 19.00 22.13 2.46
CA ALA A 598 20.06 22.93 3.09
C ALA A 598 21.45 22.67 2.47
N ASN A 599 21.66 21.46 1.92
CA ASN A 599 22.73 21.16 0.99
C ASN A 599 22.14 20.56 -0.30
N HIS A 600 22.26 21.27 -1.42
CA HIS A 600 21.85 20.80 -2.74
C HIS A 600 22.83 21.33 -3.79
N GLY A 601 22.87 20.66 -4.94
CA GLY A 601 23.58 21.15 -6.11
C GLY A 601 22.66 21.99 -7.00
N HIS A 602 23.18 23.07 -7.56
CA HIS A 602 22.57 23.71 -8.73
C HIS A 602 23.22 23.12 -9.98
N GLY A 603 22.40 22.60 -10.90
CA GLY A 603 22.90 22.36 -12.25
C GLY A 603 23.30 23.70 -12.87
N ALA A 604 24.39 23.75 -13.62
CA ALA A 604 24.78 24.99 -14.30
C ALA A 604 23.67 25.50 -15.25
N SER A 605 22.83 24.60 -15.77
CA SER A 605 21.63 24.89 -16.56
C SER A 605 20.55 25.67 -15.81
N ASP A 606 20.54 25.60 -14.48
CA ASP A 606 19.50 26.22 -13.64
C ASP A 606 19.78 27.72 -13.40
N ILE A 607 20.97 28.19 -13.81
CA ILE A 607 21.40 29.59 -13.70
C ILE A 607 20.93 30.34 -14.96
N THR A 608 19.69 30.84 -14.91
CA THR A 608 19.06 31.55 -16.05
C THR A 608 19.46 33.02 -16.16
N SER A 609 19.99 33.63 -15.09
CA SER A 609 20.54 34.99 -15.09
C SER A 609 21.44 35.23 -13.86
N GLY A 610 22.24 36.31 -13.88
CA GLY A 610 23.11 36.73 -12.76
C GLY A 610 24.60 36.75 -13.11
N ILE A 611 25.42 37.17 -12.14
CA ILE A 611 26.89 37.21 -12.26
C ILE A 611 27.46 36.07 -11.41
N ILE A 612 28.18 35.13 -12.04
CA ILE A 612 28.91 34.10 -11.32
C ILE A 612 30.32 34.61 -11.02
N GLY A 613 30.67 34.65 -9.73
CA GLY A 613 32.01 35.05 -9.30
C GLY A 613 33.07 34.16 -9.96
N THR A 614 34.16 34.77 -10.42
CA THR A 614 35.22 34.09 -11.19
C THR A 614 35.79 32.85 -10.48
N ALA A 615 35.83 32.86 -9.14
CA ALA A 615 36.24 31.71 -8.31
C ALA A 615 35.32 30.47 -8.41
N ARG A 616 34.17 30.56 -9.08
CA ARG A 616 33.19 29.49 -9.25
C ARG A 616 33.12 28.95 -10.68
N LEU A 617 33.91 29.46 -11.62
CA LEU A 617 33.96 29.01 -13.02
C LEU A 617 34.81 27.74 -13.25
N GLY A 618 35.45 27.21 -12.20
CA GLY A 618 36.34 26.04 -12.23
C GLY A 618 37.41 26.13 -11.13
N SER A 619 38.17 25.08 -10.88
CA SER A 619 39.30 25.15 -9.92
C SER A 619 40.47 25.95 -10.51
N GLY A 620 40.85 27.05 -9.86
CA GLY A 620 41.91 27.97 -10.29
C GLY A 620 41.57 29.43 -9.95
N THR A 621 42.43 30.38 -10.31
CA THR A 621 42.20 31.81 -10.07
C THR A 621 42.31 32.60 -11.36
N ALA A 622 41.21 33.22 -11.78
CA ALA A 622 41.23 34.15 -12.89
C ALA A 622 42.11 35.37 -12.56
N ASN A 623 43.08 35.67 -13.40
CA ASN A 623 43.90 36.88 -13.29
C ASN A 623 44.19 37.46 -14.69
N GLY A 624 44.81 38.64 -14.76
CA GLY A 624 45.06 39.34 -16.02
C GLY A 624 46.03 38.65 -17.00
N SER A 625 46.64 37.52 -16.62
CA SER A 625 47.61 36.77 -17.44
C SER A 625 47.10 35.40 -17.91
N THR A 626 45.90 34.99 -17.48
CA THR A 626 45.34 33.66 -17.76
C THR A 626 43.85 33.73 -18.10
N TYR A 627 43.40 32.93 -19.07
CA TYR A 627 41.98 32.74 -19.37
C TYR A 627 41.62 31.25 -19.33
N LEU A 628 40.33 30.93 -19.12
CA LEU A 628 39.83 29.55 -19.11
C LEU A 628 39.50 29.11 -20.53
N ARG A 629 40.14 28.06 -21.03
CA ARG A 629 39.85 27.48 -22.35
C ARG A 629 38.61 26.58 -22.28
N GLY A 630 38.01 26.29 -23.44
CA GLY A 630 36.82 25.44 -23.54
C GLY A 630 37.01 23.99 -23.10
N ASP A 631 38.24 23.55 -22.85
CA ASP A 631 38.58 22.25 -22.25
C ASP A 631 38.70 22.30 -20.72
N GLY A 632 38.30 23.42 -20.09
CA GLY A 632 38.31 23.59 -18.64
C GLY A 632 39.69 23.89 -18.04
N THR A 633 40.71 24.18 -18.85
CA THR A 633 42.07 24.47 -18.36
C THR A 633 42.42 25.95 -18.47
N TRP A 634 42.98 26.53 -17.40
CA TRP A 634 43.52 27.89 -17.42
C TRP A 634 44.82 27.95 -18.25
N ALA A 635 44.93 28.92 -19.18
CA ALA A 635 46.09 29.07 -20.07
C ALA A 635 46.57 30.52 -20.19
N THR A 636 47.89 30.68 -20.39
CA THR A 636 48.54 31.97 -20.71
C THR A 636 48.60 32.18 -22.23
N PRO A 637 48.40 33.41 -22.75
CA PRO A 637 48.62 33.70 -24.16
C PRO A 637 50.09 33.50 -24.59
N SER A 638 50.34 32.87 -25.75
CA SER A 638 51.70 32.69 -26.29
C SER A 638 52.23 33.99 -26.93
N GLY A 639 53.39 34.49 -26.49
CA GLY A 639 54.04 35.67 -27.07
C GLY A 639 54.62 35.42 -28.47
N GLY A 640 54.56 36.41 -29.37
CA GLY A 640 55.07 36.30 -30.75
C GLY A 640 56.60 36.18 -30.82
N GLY A 641 57.11 35.25 -31.65
CA GLY A 641 58.54 34.92 -31.76
C GLY A 641 59.41 36.00 -32.43
N SER A 642 60.70 36.03 -32.08
CA SER A 642 61.71 36.95 -32.63
C SER A 642 62.25 36.45 -33.99
N ILE A 643 62.50 37.35 -34.96
CA ILE A 643 63.02 37.02 -36.30
C ILE A 643 64.55 36.94 -36.27
N VAL A 644 65.12 35.88 -36.85
CA VAL A 644 66.59 35.69 -36.99
C VAL A 644 67.04 36.01 -38.41
N ASN A 645 67.99 36.95 -38.57
CA ASN A 645 68.62 37.28 -39.85
C ASN A 645 70.15 37.28 -39.76
N VAL A 646 70.80 36.94 -40.87
CA VAL A 646 72.27 36.96 -41.03
C VAL A 646 72.61 37.67 -42.34
N SER A 647 73.54 38.62 -42.32
CA SER A 647 73.95 39.36 -43.52
C SER A 647 75.47 39.52 -43.61
N ALA A 648 75.97 39.61 -44.83
CA ALA A 648 77.37 39.89 -45.12
C ALA A 648 77.49 40.81 -46.33
N ALA A 649 78.53 41.64 -46.30
CA ALA A 649 78.88 42.55 -47.38
C ALA A 649 80.30 42.31 -47.86
N LEU A 650 80.56 42.62 -49.12
CA LEU A 650 81.88 42.41 -49.72
C LEU A 650 82.90 43.41 -49.14
N SER A 651 83.94 42.92 -48.48
CA SER A 651 84.90 43.77 -47.75
C SER A 651 85.91 44.52 -48.64
N GLY A 652 86.09 44.09 -49.89
CA GLY A 652 86.96 44.73 -50.88
C GLY A 652 86.67 44.20 -52.29
N ASP A 653 87.09 44.93 -53.32
CA ASP A 653 86.82 44.52 -54.70
C ASP A 653 87.47 43.18 -55.03
N VAL A 654 86.74 42.30 -55.73
CA VAL A 654 87.22 40.98 -56.16
C VAL A 654 87.39 40.97 -57.67
N GLU A 655 88.61 40.79 -58.15
CA GLU A 655 88.90 40.74 -59.59
C GLU A 655 88.51 39.39 -60.21
N LEU A 656 87.75 39.43 -61.30
CA LEU A 656 87.41 38.24 -62.09
C LEU A 656 88.54 37.94 -63.09
N ALA A 657 89.68 37.45 -62.59
CA ALA A 657 90.90 37.34 -63.38
C ALA A 657 90.79 36.39 -64.59
N SER A 658 89.89 35.40 -64.56
CA SER A 658 89.80 34.33 -65.58
C SER A 658 88.42 34.21 -66.23
N PRO A 659 88.33 33.88 -67.55
CA PRO A 659 87.05 33.76 -68.24
C PRO A 659 86.28 32.54 -67.71
N ASN A 660 84.95 32.63 -67.72
CA ASN A 660 84.00 31.56 -67.38
C ASN A 660 84.24 30.88 -66.02
N THR A 661 84.91 31.59 -65.10
CA THR A 661 85.19 31.13 -63.74
C THR A 661 84.39 31.97 -62.76
N PHE A 662 83.68 31.32 -61.83
CA PHE A 662 82.95 32.02 -60.77
C PHE A 662 83.90 32.42 -59.65
N PHE A 663 83.85 33.69 -59.27
CA PHE A 663 84.58 34.26 -58.14
C PHE A 663 83.60 34.55 -57.00
N ASP A 664 84.05 34.29 -55.77
CA ASP A 664 83.28 34.51 -54.56
C ASP A 664 83.20 36.00 -54.24
N GLY A 665 81.97 36.50 -54.11
CA GLY A 665 81.65 37.75 -53.42
C GLY A 665 81.38 37.48 -51.92
N PRO A 666 80.43 38.18 -51.29
CA PRO A 666 80.13 37.97 -49.88
C PRO A 666 79.43 36.63 -49.66
N SER A 667 79.61 36.08 -48.46
CA SER A 667 79.00 34.82 -48.04
C SER A 667 78.45 34.89 -46.62
N VAL A 668 77.40 34.12 -46.36
CA VAL A 668 76.81 33.93 -45.03
C VAL A 668 76.75 32.45 -44.71
N THR A 669 77.14 32.07 -43.49
CA THR A 669 76.98 30.71 -42.98
C THR A 669 75.61 30.57 -42.34
N LEU A 670 74.78 29.68 -42.87
CA LEU A 670 73.41 29.47 -42.42
C LEU A 670 73.27 28.07 -41.84
N ALA A 671 72.69 27.96 -40.64
CA ALA A 671 72.37 26.67 -40.02
C ALA A 671 71.29 25.91 -40.81
N ALA A 672 71.12 24.62 -40.50
CA ALA A 672 70.05 23.81 -41.06
C ALA A 672 68.67 24.49 -40.82
N GLY A 673 67.83 24.53 -41.86
CA GLY A 673 66.55 25.22 -41.86
C GLY A 673 66.19 25.80 -43.21
N THR A 674 65.04 26.47 -43.28
CA THR A 674 64.56 27.12 -44.50
C THR A 674 64.78 28.62 -44.41
N TRP A 675 65.56 29.16 -45.34
CA TRP A 675 65.98 30.55 -45.36
C TRP A 675 65.51 31.25 -46.62
N LEU A 676 64.99 32.47 -46.47
CA LEU A 676 64.88 33.41 -47.59
C LEU A 676 66.21 34.14 -47.71
N VAL A 677 66.91 33.93 -48.82
CA VAL A 677 68.20 34.55 -49.11
C VAL A 677 68.01 35.60 -50.20
N SER A 678 68.37 36.84 -49.92
CA SER A 678 68.38 37.95 -50.87
C SER A 678 69.81 38.48 -51.03
N ALA A 679 70.25 38.61 -52.28
CA ALA A 679 71.60 39.03 -52.62
C ALA A 679 71.58 40.08 -53.74
N GLN A 680 72.46 41.06 -53.62
CA GLN A 680 72.69 42.07 -54.63
C GLN A 680 74.18 42.15 -54.96
N ALA A 681 74.51 42.37 -56.23
CA ALA A 681 75.89 42.51 -56.68
C ALA A 681 76.06 43.71 -57.61
N THR A 682 77.20 44.37 -57.50
CA THR A 682 77.64 45.37 -58.47
C THR A 682 78.90 44.87 -59.15
N TYR A 683 78.87 44.77 -60.47
CA TYR A 683 80.02 44.43 -61.30
C TYR A 683 80.49 45.68 -62.06
N GLN A 684 81.80 45.86 -62.19
CA GLN A 684 82.39 46.92 -63.03
C GLN A 684 83.49 46.34 -63.92
N ARG A 685 83.61 46.87 -65.14
CA ARG A 685 84.74 46.60 -66.04
C ARG A 685 85.41 47.89 -66.48
N THR A 686 86.73 47.97 -66.39
CA THR A 686 87.56 49.14 -66.75
C THR A 686 88.28 49.00 -68.09
N THR A 687 88.08 47.89 -68.80
CA THR A 687 88.57 47.68 -70.18
C THR A 687 87.46 47.91 -71.21
N THR A 688 87.80 48.32 -72.42
CA THR A 688 86.85 48.46 -73.55
C THR A 688 86.69 47.14 -74.32
N SER A 689 86.10 46.14 -73.68
CA SER A 689 85.67 44.88 -74.32
C SER A 689 84.36 44.43 -73.71
N SER A 690 83.41 43.99 -74.51
CA SER A 690 82.12 43.52 -74.01
C SER A 690 82.22 42.13 -73.38
N ALA A 691 81.35 41.84 -72.40
CA ALA A 691 81.33 40.58 -71.69
C ALA A 691 79.90 40.19 -71.29
N GLN A 692 79.57 38.89 -71.34
CA GLN A 692 78.41 38.38 -70.62
C GLN A 692 78.82 38.10 -69.18
N VAL A 693 78.08 38.63 -68.22
CA VAL A 693 78.34 38.49 -66.79
C VAL A 693 77.19 37.74 -66.15
N THR A 694 77.51 36.67 -65.43
CA THR A 694 76.54 35.84 -64.72
C THR A 694 76.76 35.99 -63.23
N ALA A 695 75.70 36.31 -62.49
CA ALA A 695 75.68 36.28 -61.03
C ALA A 695 74.85 35.08 -60.55
N ARG A 696 75.20 34.49 -59.41
CA ARG A 696 74.40 33.44 -58.77
C ARG A 696 74.51 33.45 -57.24
N ILE A 697 73.48 32.89 -56.59
CA ILE A 697 73.48 32.49 -55.19
C ILE A 697 73.77 30.98 -55.14
N SER A 698 74.81 30.56 -54.42
CA SER A 698 75.26 29.17 -54.42
C SER A 698 75.98 28.77 -53.15
N ASP A 699 75.94 27.47 -52.81
CA ASP A 699 76.80 26.85 -51.79
C ASP A 699 78.09 26.23 -52.38
N GLY A 700 78.33 26.41 -53.67
CA GLY A 700 79.40 25.77 -54.44
C GLY A 700 78.98 24.48 -55.18
N THR A 701 77.92 23.81 -54.74
CA THR A 701 77.38 22.58 -55.37
C THR A 701 75.99 22.81 -55.97
N ASN A 702 75.08 23.40 -55.19
CA ASN A 702 73.74 23.82 -55.59
C ASN A 702 73.73 25.31 -55.94
N HIS A 703 72.91 25.67 -56.93
CA HIS A 703 72.74 27.04 -57.41
C HIS A 703 71.26 27.43 -57.24
N PHE A 704 70.99 28.28 -56.26
CA PHE A 704 69.63 28.57 -55.79
C PHE A 704 68.93 29.66 -56.62
N ALA A 705 69.70 30.59 -57.18
CA ALA A 705 69.25 31.56 -58.17
C ALA A 705 70.43 32.01 -59.03
N SER A 706 70.17 32.38 -60.28
CA SER A 706 71.18 32.96 -61.18
C SER A 706 70.58 33.96 -62.15
N GLN A 707 71.36 34.97 -62.53
CA GLN A 707 71.03 35.96 -63.55
C GLN A 707 72.22 36.17 -64.49
N ASN A 708 71.95 36.55 -65.74
CA ASN A 708 72.97 36.92 -66.71
C ASN A 708 72.63 38.29 -67.32
N ALA A 709 73.65 39.11 -67.55
CA ALA A 709 73.52 40.38 -68.23
C ALA A 709 74.70 40.62 -69.17
N TYR A 710 74.45 41.37 -70.25
CA TYR A 710 75.49 41.79 -71.19
C TYR A 710 76.08 43.13 -70.77
N HIS A 711 77.40 43.18 -70.60
CA HIS A 711 78.18 44.39 -70.34
C HIS A 711 78.72 44.94 -71.67
N PHE A 712 78.41 46.19 -71.97
CA PHE A 712 78.84 46.87 -73.20
C PHE A 712 80.34 47.21 -73.15
N SER A 713 80.98 47.36 -74.30
CA SER A 713 82.42 47.59 -74.44
C SER A 713 82.86 49.02 -74.04
N THR A 714 82.57 49.44 -72.81
CA THR A 714 82.81 50.79 -72.27
C THR A 714 83.52 50.71 -70.92
N SER A 715 84.66 51.38 -70.80
CA SER A 715 85.44 51.42 -69.55
C SER A 715 84.69 52.17 -68.45
N GLY A 716 84.69 51.59 -67.25
CA GLY A 716 84.21 52.22 -66.02
C GLY A 716 82.70 52.05 -65.75
N MET A 717 81.93 51.48 -66.68
CA MET A 717 80.49 51.25 -66.48
C MET A 717 80.21 50.08 -65.52
N THR A 718 79.16 50.21 -64.72
CA THR A 718 78.69 49.17 -63.78
C THR A 718 77.43 48.46 -64.25
N LEU A 719 77.26 47.22 -63.79
CA LEU A 719 76.03 46.44 -63.87
C LEU A 719 75.61 45.98 -62.48
N GLY A 720 74.31 46.02 -62.21
CA GLY A 720 73.70 45.55 -60.97
C GLY A 720 72.96 44.22 -61.17
N PHE A 721 73.05 43.35 -60.18
CA PHE A 721 72.28 42.12 -60.07
C PHE A 721 71.52 42.10 -58.76
N ALA A 722 70.29 41.61 -58.77
CA ALA A 722 69.48 41.41 -57.57
C ALA A 722 68.77 40.07 -57.68
N MET A 723 69.01 39.19 -56.72
CA MET A 723 68.52 37.81 -56.73
C MET A 723 67.98 37.45 -55.36
N THR A 724 66.92 36.67 -55.35
CA THR A 724 66.35 36.12 -54.12
C THR A 724 66.05 34.64 -54.35
N ALA A 725 66.28 33.81 -53.35
CA ALA A 725 65.98 32.38 -53.38
C ALA A 725 65.52 31.89 -52.00
N ILE A 726 64.80 30.79 -51.97
CA ILE A 726 64.60 30.01 -50.73
C ILE A 726 65.63 28.88 -50.74
N ALA A 727 66.45 28.82 -49.70
CA ALA A 727 67.42 27.76 -49.49
C ALA A 727 67.00 26.91 -48.30
N THR A 728 66.72 25.62 -48.53
CA THR A 728 66.46 24.63 -47.48
C THR A 728 67.72 23.83 -47.25
N LEU A 729 68.31 24.00 -46.07
CA LEU A 729 69.62 23.45 -45.71
C LEU A 729 69.45 22.35 -44.68
N THR A 730 70.15 21.24 -44.86
CA THR A 730 70.12 20.09 -43.93
C THR A 730 71.26 20.15 -42.91
N ALA A 731 72.21 21.06 -43.10
CA ALA A 731 73.35 21.30 -42.22
C ALA A 731 73.76 22.79 -42.27
N SER A 732 74.77 23.16 -41.49
CA SER A 732 75.38 24.49 -41.58
C SER A 732 76.12 24.63 -42.91
N THR A 733 75.69 25.58 -43.74
CA THR A 733 76.20 25.74 -45.11
C THR A 733 76.50 27.20 -45.42
N ASP A 734 77.63 27.44 -46.09
CA ASP A 734 77.99 28.76 -46.59
C ASP A 734 77.25 29.05 -47.89
N ILE A 735 76.40 30.07 -47.89
CA ILE A 735 75.74 30.57 -49.08
C ILE A 735 76.46 31.80 -49.57
N LYS A 736 76.89 31.76 -50.82
CA LYS A 736 77.75 32.74 -51.46
C LYS A 736 77.04 33.41 -52.62
N LEU A 737 77.27 34.71 -52.76
CA LEU A 737 76.99 35.43 -53.99
C LEU A 737 78.25 35.37 -54.88
N GLN A 738 78.13 34.80 -56.07
CA GLN A 738 79.26 34.57 -56.98
C GLN A 738 79.02 35.20 -58.35
N LEU A 739 80.07 35.72 -58.98
CA LEU A 739 79.99 36.25 -60.35
C LEU A 739 81.05 35.62 -61.26
N ALA A 740 80.68 35.39 -62.51
CA ALA A 740 81.58 34.96 -63.60
C ALA A 740 81.37 35.84 -64.83
N MET A 741 82.35 35.91 -65.71
CA MET A 741 82.23 36.63 -66.99
C MET A 741 82.81 35.85 -68.17
N SER A 742 82.25 36.06 -69.36
CA SER A 742 82.59 35.27 -70.56
C SER A 742 83.99 35.55 -71.12
N VAL A 743 84.60 36.67 -70.76
CA VAL A 743 85.94 37.07 -71.21
C VAL A 743 86.76 37.55 -70.00
N GLY A 744 87.78 36.77 -69.62
CA GLY A 744 88.67 37.01 -68.48
C GLY A 744 89.82 37.95 -68.78
N GLY A 745 90.34 38.61 -67.76
CA GLY A 745 91.48 39.51 -67.86
C GLY A 745 91.38 40.71 -66.91
N GLY A 746 92.52 41.35 -66.65
CA GLY A 746 92.64 42.40 -65.64
C GLY A 746 91.71 43.60 -65.90
N GLY A 747 91.08 44.11 -64.84
CA GLY A 747 90.18 45.27 -64.91
C GLY A 747 88.68 44.97 -64.77
N SER A 748 88.27 43.78 -64.31
CA SER A 748 86.86 43.44 -64.07
C SER A 748 86.64 43.02 -62.63
N PHE A 749 85.72 43.66 -61.92
CA PHE A 749 85.59 43.52 -60.47
C PHE A 749 84.15 43.30 -60.03
N ILE A 750 83.97 42.41 -59.06
CA ILE A 750 82.86 42.50 -58.11
C ILE A 750 83.19 43.65 -57.17
N LYS A 751 82.35 44.66 -57.14
CA LYS A 751 82.60 45.90 -56.40
C LYS A 751 82.10 45.81 -54.98
N ALA A 752 82.95 46.16 -54.01
CA ALA A 752 82.55 46.35 -52.62
C ALA A 752 81.75 47.65 -52.44
N ALA A 753 82.10 48.71 -53.18
CA ALA A 753 81.43 50.01 -53.20
C ALA A 753 81.11 50.45 -54.64
N VAL A 754 79.99 51.17 -54.83
CA VAL A 754 79.60 51.64 -56.16
C VAL A 754 80.59 52.72 -56.61
N PRO A 755 81.13 52.64 -57.84
CA PRO A 755 82.00 53.69 -58.40
C PRO A 755 81.19 54.96 -58.63
N ASN A 756 81.70 56.10 -58.14
CA ASN A 756 81.13 57.46 -58.17
C ASN A 756 80.21 57.81 -56.98
N ASN A 757 80.79 58.49 -55.99
CA ASN A 757 80.12 59.16 -54.86
C ASN A 757 79.30 58.29 -53.87
N ALA A 758 79.47 56.97 -53.87
CA ALA A 758 78.95 56.10 -52.79
C ALA A 758 80.00 55.89 -51.68
N SER A 759 79.56 55.75 -50.43
CA SER A 759 80.41 55.41 -49.27
C SER A 759 79.96 54.10 -48.62
N GLY A 760 80.93 53.26 -48.23
CA GLY A 760 80.70 51.99 -47.54
C GLY A 760 80.74 50.74 -48.45
N ALA A 761 80.97 49.58 -47.82
CA ALA A 761 80.96 48.26 -48.47
C ALA A 761 79.52 47.74 -48.61
N ASN A 762 78.71 48.34 -49.48
CA ASN A 762 77.29 47.98 -49.63
C ASN A 762 76.82 47.71 -51.06
N ALA A 763 77.71 47.79 -52.04
CA ALA A 763 77.37 47.58 -53.44
C ALA A 763 77.11 46.10 -53.78
N THR A 764 77.75 45.21 -53.02
CA THR A 764 77.57 43.76 -53.14
C THR A 764 77.35 43.17 -51.75
N GLN A 765 76.17 42.60 -51.51
CA GLN A 765 75.74 42.07 -50.21
C GLN A 765 74.84 40.84 -50.36
N ILE A 766 74.81 40.02 -49.32
CA ILE A 766 73.88 38.89 -49.17
C ILE A 766 73.28 38.89 -47.77
N THR A 767 71.97 38.71 -47.68
CA THR A 767 71.21 38.63 -46.43
C THR A 767 70.28 37.44 -46.46
N ALA A 768 70.20 36.71 -45.35
CA ALA A 768 69.28 35.61 -45.17
C ALA A 768 68.40 35.83 -43.94
N ILE A 769 67.12 35.49 -44.05
CA ILE A 769 66.16 35.52 -42.94
C ILE A 769 65.58 34.13 -42.75
N ARG A 770 65.55 33.65 -41.51
CA ARG A 770 65.02 32.33 -41.19
C ARG A 770 63.49 32.36 -41.24
N LEU A 771 62.89 31.46 -42.00
CA LEU A 771 61.44 31.35 -42.12
C LEU A 771 60.85 30.32 -41.15
N ALA A 772 61.63 29.27 -40.83
CA ALA A 772 61.31 28.21 -39.86
C ALA A 772 62.59 27.52 -39.37
#